data_AF-A0A949P134-F1
#
_entry.id   AF-A0A949P134-F1
#
_cell.length_a   1.000
_cell.length_b   1.000
_cell.length_c   1.000
_cell.angle_alpha   90.00
_cell.angle_beta   90.00
_cell.angle_gamma   90.00
#
_symmetry.space_group_name_H-M   'P 1'
#
loop_
_entity.id
_entity.type
_entity.pdbx_description
1 polymer ?
#
loop_
_entity_poly.entity_id
_entity_poly.type
_entity_poly.pdbx_seq_one_letter_code
_entity_poly.pdbx_strand_id
1 'polypeptide(L)'
;MKRNTLQWLAFAAVALMVWVTASAWSAAPPAEAQKPVEKSRKDLTPKPEGWVAPDQQEAEELARKTYPYVEKVLMEDLPLRQQRLRNIDIGFKDIKRSYILLDSPYVDTYDKKYGPVRFMHAKHAASLDGDCAACHHYRPADPEAAETVACRSCHQEAFSGGDQERLGLKAAYHIQCMGCHADMKKGPVSCEGCHATRPVDHKELVKLPANPTPQEVTKECLRCHEDAGKDMLTSAHWLWRGPSPFTTEQRKDVMSGKGTTTINNFCISILSNEARCTSCHAGYGWKDDTFDFSKTENIDCLVCHDTTGSYVKAPPKAGMPDPKVDLPHVAQNVGPTSRSSCGTCHFSGGGGDAVKHADMSSELNWPSRDCDIHMGGYDFQCVECHQTRNHKISGRSTSAPVVEGSRACEDCHTSAPHYGDSLLDHHLNKHCDTVGCNTCHSPVYSKCLATKTWWDWSTAGDRDRKAQKDKYGKEDYNWMKGTFEWKESAKPEYAWYNGFMKRHVLGDTINPDAVGFRPGEELTYAQKRALVKTNITEPIGSMKDPHSKITPFKIMAAIQPADAEHRHLLVPHTFPYDKEDKTAFWVSADWQAAFEEGMKKAKLPYSGEYMWVATNMYWRIEHEVMPKEHALSCVQCHTSLKGDRTCDRCHQDGRNAKFRELVEKGADFEHLRLKGRDVGSLIGTTDYIDFKKLGYKDDPILSGGRFKTLPLGYGATKK
;
A
#
# COMPACT_ATOMS: atom_id res chain seq x y z
N MET A 1 -27.94 28.49 69.62
CA MET A 1 -29.41 28.71 69.52
C MET A 1 -29.66 30.14 69.02
N LYS A 2 -30.40 30.27 67.91
CA LYS A 2 -31.24 31.42 67.46
C LYS A 2 -30.59 32.83 67.42
N ARG A 3 -30.42 33.42 66.21
CA ARG A 3 -31.36 34.35 65.50
C ARG A 3 -31.56 35.66 66.29
N ASN A 4 -31.41 36.88 65.76
CA ASN A 4 -31.76 37.41 64.44
C ASN A 4 -30.93 38.69 64.15
N THR A 5 -30.53 38.85 62.89
CA THR A 5 -29.74 39.94 62.33
C THR A 5 -30.59 41.16 61.96
N LEU A 6 -30.03 42.32 62.28
CA LEU A 6 -30.56 43.68 62.11
C LEU A 6 -30.91 44.02 60.65
N GLN A 7 -32.11 44.56 60.48
CA GLN A 7 -32.47 45.49 59.42
C GLN A 7 -32.11 46.92 59.85
N TRP A 8 -31.94 47.80 58.85
CA TRP A 8 -31.90 49.27 58.90
C TRP A 8 -30.52 49.95 58.96
N LEU A 9 -29.84 49.90 57.82
CA LEU A 9 -29.11 51.03 57.24
C LEU A 9 -29.55 51.14 55.78
N ALA A 10 -30.55 51.97 55.50
CA ALA A 10 -31.06 52.21 54.16
C ALA A 10 -31.48 53.68 54.04
N PHE A 11 -30.57 54.56 53.65
CA PHE A 11 -30.83 55.79 52.90
C PHE A 11 -29.46 56.39 52.48
N ALA A 12 -29.31 56.70 51.18
CA ALA A 12 -28.15 57.32 50.50
C ALA A 12 -27.04 56.39 49.96
N ALA A 13 -27.39 55.47 49.03
CA ALA A 13 -26.48 54.95 48.00
C ALA A 13 -27.21 54.16 46.88
N VAL A 14 -28.20 54.74 46.17
CA VAL A 14 -28.78 54.11 44.96
C VAL A 14 -29.32 55.18 44.00
N ALA A 15 -28.52 55.59 43.01
CA ALA A 15 -28.98 56.18 41.74
C ALA A 15 -27.80 56.34 40.77
N LEU A 16 -27.06 55.26 40.49
CA LEU A 16 -26.01 55.23 39.45
C LEU A 16 -25.86 53.78 38.97
N MET A 17 -26.95 53.22 38.46
CA MET A 17 -26.96 51.89 37.81
C MET A 17 -28.15 51.78 36.85
N VAL A 18 -28.36 52.82 36.04
CA VAL A 18 -29.36 52.84 34.97
C VAL A 18 -28.73 53.61 33.81
N TRP A 19 -28.58 52.93 32.66
CA TRP A 19 -28.08 53.40 31.36
C TRP A 19 -26.56 53.35 31.09
N VAL A 20 -26.01 52.15 30.94
CA VAL A 20 -25.02 51.86 29.89
C VAL A 20 -25.29 50.44 29.37
N THR A 21 -25.17 50.26 28.05
CA THR A 21 -25.33 49.02 27.25
C THR A 21 -26.68 48.79 26.55
N ALA A 22 -27.24 49.88 26.00
CA ALA A 22 -27.81 49.81 24.65
C ALA A 22 -26.93 50.70 23.76
N SER A 23 -26.65 50.26 22.53
CA SER A 23 -25.81 50.91 21.48
C SER A 23 -24.34 50.47 21.43
N ALA A 24 -24.10 49.25 20.94
CA ALA A 24 -22.82 48.89 20.29
C ALA A 24 -23.01 47.72 19.32
N TRP A 25 -24.02 47.80 18.43
CA TRP A 25 -24.12 46.95 17.25
C TRP A 25 -24.06 47.84 16.01
N SER A 26 -22.86 48.31 15.71
CA SER A 26 -22.51 48.94 14.44
C SER A 26 -21.00 48.85 14.24
N ALA A 27 -20.63 48.42 13.03
CA ALA A 27 -19.29 48.14 12.51
C ALA A 27 -18.73 46.76 12.87
N ALA A 28 -18.71 45.88 11.85
CA ALA A 28 -17.76 44.79 11.79
C ALA A 28 -16.36 45.34 12.08
N PRO A 29 -15.53 44.65 12.86
CA PRO A 29 -14.15 45.07 13.04
C PRO A 29 -13.50 45.16 11.65
N PRO A 30 -12.68 46.20 11.37
CA PRO A 30 -11.86 46.19 10.18
C PRO A 30 -11.06 44.89 10.20
N ALA A 31 -10.96 44.21 9.05
CA ALA A 31 -10.17 43.00 8.91
C ALA A 31 -8.79 43.26 9.53
N GLU A 32 -8.54 42.73 10.73
CA GLU A 32 -7.23 42.76 11.34
C GLU A 32 -6.30 42.14 10.31
N ALA A 33 -5.37 42.93 9.79
CA ALA A 33 -4.31 42.45 8.93
C ALA A 33 -3.61 41.32 9.70
N GLN A 34 -3.93 40.07 9.34
CA GLN A 34 -3.35 38.90 9.95
C GLN A 34 -1.83 39.08 9.86
N LYS A 35 -1.15 39.04 11.01
CA LYS A 35 0.31 39.09 11.05
C LYS A 35 0.85 38.08 10.02
N PRO A 36 1.88 38.44 9.23
CA PRO A 36 2.43 37.53 8.23
C PRO A 36 2.72 36.17 8.87
N VAL A 37 2.09 35.11 8.37
CA VAL A 37 2.37 33.75 8.83
C VAL A 37 3.78 33.40 8.38
N GLU A 38 4.67 33.12 9.33
CA GLU A 38 6.04 32.69 9.02
C GLU A 38 6.00 31.40 8.20
N LYS A 39 6.64 31.45 7.03
CA LYS A 39 6.68 30.33 6.08
C LYS A 39 7.72 29.30 6.53
N SER A 40 7.33 28.03 6.51
CA SER A 40 8.18 26.89 6.85
C SER A 40 8.69 26.22 5.58
N ARG A 41 10.00 25.96 5.55
CA ARG A 41 10.68 25.10 4.55
C ARG A 41 11.23 23.83 5.18
N LYS A 42 10.76 23.49 6.37
CA LYS A 42 11.20 22.31 7.10
C LYS A 42 10.70 21.06 6.38
N ASP A 43 11.63 20.17 6.03
CA ASP A 43 11.30 18.80 5.61
C ASP A 43 10.62 18.05 6.77
N LEU A 44 9.40 17.57 6.53
CA LEU A 44 8.57 16.85 7.49
C LEU A 44 8.84 15.35 7.49
N THR A 45 9.55 14.84 6.48
CA THR A 45 9.89 13.42 6.32
C THR A 45 11.39 13.24 6.06
N PRO A 46 12.28 13.87 6.87
CA PRO A 46 13.71 13.85 6.61
C PRO A 46 14.22 12.43 6.65
N LYS A 47 15.10 12.10 5.70
CA LYS A 47 15.82 10.82 5.68
C LYS A 47 16.59 10.66 7.00
N PRO A 48 16.35 9.59 7.78
CA PRO A 48 17.10 9.34 9.01
C PRO A 48 18.59 9.23 8.73
N GLU A 49 19.39 9.77 9.64
CA GLU A 49 20.84 9.60 9.60
C GLU A 49 21.21 8.12 9.63
N GLY A 50 22.10 7.70 8.72
CA GLY A 50 22.52 6.30 8.60
C GLY A 50 21.54 5.37 7.88
N TRP A 51 20.37 5.85 7.44
CA TRP A 51 19.49 5.00 6.62
C TRP A 51 20.12 4.68 5.27
N VAL A 52 20.10 3.39 4.92
CA VAL A 52 20.57 2.87 3.64
C VAL A 52 19.61 1.82 3.11
N ALA A 53 19.49 1.76 1.79
CA ALA A 53 18.89 0.64 1.07
C ALA A 53 20.03 -0.24 0.53
N PRO A 54 20.42 -1.31 1.24
CA PRO A 54 21.69 -1.98 1.01
C PRO A 54 21.78 -2.64 -0.37
N ASP A 55 20.70 -3.25 -0.85
CA ASP A 55 20.68 -3.89 -2.17
C ASP A 55 20.74 -2.85 -3.30
N GLN A 56 20.14 -1.66 -3.10
CA GLN A 56 20.24 -0.52 -4.03
C GLN A 56 21.65 0.06 -4.05
N GLN A 57 22.26 0.27 -2.88
CA GLN A 57 23.63 0.76 -2.78
C GLN A 57 24.61 -0.18 -3.48
N GLU A 58 24.49 -1.50 -3.25
CA GLU A 58 25.33 -2.49 -3.94
C GLU A 58 25.13 -2.43 -5.47
N ALA A 59 23.88 -2.26 -5.94
CA ALA A 59 23.59 -2.15 -7.36
C ALA A 59 24.20 -0.89 -8.00
N GLU A 60 24.20 0.24 -7.29
CA GLU A 60 24.84 1.48 -7.74
C GLU A 60 26.36 1.41 -7.75
N GLU A 61 26.97 0.83 -6.72
CA GLU A 61 28.41 0.58 -6.67
C GLU A 61 28.84 -0.34 -7.82
N LEU A 62 28.07 -1.39 -8.07
CA LEU A 62 28.27 -2.26 -9.22
C LEU A 62 28.12 -1.49 -10.52
N ALA A 63 27.10 -0.65 -10.69
CA ALA A 63 26.87 0.11 -11.91
C ALA A 63 28.04 1.05 -12.25
N ARG A 64 28.71 1.61 -11.25
CA ARG A 64 29.87 2.49 -11.45
C ARG A 64 31.20 1.77 -11.71
N LYS A 65 31.26 0.45 -11.50
CA LYS A 65 32.50 -0.32 -11.68
C LYS A 65 32.97 -0.30 -13.14
N THR A 66 34.26 0.00 -13.34
CA THR A 66 34.96 -0.12 -14.62
C THR A 66 35.62 -1.49 -14.78
N TYR A 67 35.83 -1.90 -16.02
CA TYR A 67 36.37 -3.21 -16.36
C TYR A 67 37.54 -3.04 -17.33
N PRO A 68 38.61 -3.85 -17.22
CA PRO A 68 39.60 -3.93 -18.27
C PRO A 68 38.94 -4.26 -19.61
N TYR A 69 39.38 -3.56 -20.67
CA TYR A 69 38.85 -3.81 -22.00
C TYR A 69 39.28 -5.19 -22.49
N VAL A 70 38.31 -6.02 -22.86
CA VAL A 70 38.56 -7.34 -23.45
C VAL A 70 38.80 -7.16 -24.94
N GLU A 71 40.06 -7.19 -25.37
CA GLU A 71 40.39 -6.98 -26.79
C GLU A 71 40.00 -8.17 -27.66
N LYS A 72 40.29 -9.40 -27.22
CA LYS A 72 40.05 -10.64 -27.98
C LYS A 72 38.97 -11.49 -27.32
N VAL A 73 38.02 -11.96 -28.13
CA VAL A 73 36.93 -12.85 -27.72
C VAL A 73 37.00 -14.18 -28.46
N LEU A 74 36.47 -15.23 -27.85
CA LEU A 74 36.25 -16.51 -28.52
C LEU A 74 34.93 -16.43 -29.31
N MET A 75 35.02 -16.47 -30.64
CA MET A 75 33.87 -16.56 -31.54
C MET A 75 33.42 -18.01 -31.65
N GLU A 76 32.19 -18.28 -31.25
CA GLU A 76 31.58 -19.62 -31.22
C GLU A 76 30.14 -19.49 -31.68
N ASP A 77 29.64 -20.46 -32.46
CA ASP A 77 28.23 -20.49 -32.84
C ASP A 77 27.33 -20.60 -31.61
N LEU A 78 26.21 -19.88 -31.60
CA LEU A 78 25.31 -19.82 -30.44
C LEU A 78 24.89 -21.21 -29.92
N PRO A 79 24.50 -22.20 -30.76
CA PRO A 79 24.15 -23.53 -30.27
C PRO A 79 25.32 -24.28 -29.61
N LEU A 80 26.54 -24.09 -30.10
CA LEU A 80 27.74 -24.70 -29.49
C LEU A 80 28.02 -24.08 -28.14
N ARG A 81 27.90 -22.75 -28.05
CA ARG A 81 28.05 -22.03 -26.78
C ARG A 81 27.01 -22.44 -25.75
N GLN A 82 25.75 -22.57 -26.16
CA GLN A 82 24.67 -23.08 -25.31
C GLN A 82 24.99 -24.47 -24.74
N GLN A 83 25.41 -25.39 -25.60
CA GLN A 83 25.82 -26.73 -25.18
C GLN A 83 27.00 -26.68 -24.21
N ARG A 84 27.99 -25.85 -24.49
CA ARG A 84 29.19 -25.71 -23.65
C ARG A 84 28.84 -25.17 -22.26
N LEU A 85 28.06 -24.09 -22.15
CA LEU A 85 27.63 -23.54 -20.86
C LEU A 85 26.83 -24.56 -20.04
N ARG A 86 25.99 -25.38 -20.68
CA ARG A 86 25.28 -26.49 -20.03
C ARG A 86 26.25 -27.60 -19.56
N ASN A 87 27.23 -27.96 -20.38
CA ASN A 87 28.21 -29.01 -20.07
C ASN A 87 29.12 -28.66 -18.88
N ILE A 88 29.42 -27.37 -18.69
CA ILE A 88 30.17 -26.88 -17.54
C ILE A 88 29.26 -26.43 -16.39
N ASP A 89 27.96 -26.73 -16.49
CA ASP A 89 26.98 -26.57 -15.41
C ASP A 89 26.86 -25.09 -14.94
N ILE A 90 26.87 -24.15 -15.88
CA ILE A 90 26.52 -22.75 -15.65
C ILE A 90 25.01 -22.57 -15.76
N GLY A 91 24.38 -21.99 -14.73
CA GLY A 91 22.92 -21.81 -14.68
C GLY A 91 22.45 -20.88 -13.56
N PHE A 92 21.24 -21.13 -13.03
CA PHE A 92 20.59 -20.26 -12.04
C PHE A 92 21.40 -20.07 -10.76
N LYS A 93 22.12 -21.10 -10.32
CA LYS A 93 22.98 -21.05 -9.12
C LYS A 93 24.11 -20.01 -9.23
N ASP A 94 24.48 -19.63 -10.44
CA ASP A 94 25.53 -18.64 -10.71
C ASP A 94 25.00 -17.20 -10.72
N ILE A 95 23.67 -17.02 -10.64
CA ILE A 95 23.03 -15.72 -10.53
C ILE A 95 23.21 -15.20 -9.09
N LYS A 96 24.18 -14.31 -8.93
CA LYS A 96 24.49 -13.70 -7.62
C LYS A 96 23.49 -12.63 -7.19
N ARG A 97 22.76 -12.03 -8.13
CA ARG A 97 21.90 -10.86 -7.89
C ARG A 97 20.60 -10.98 -8.69
N SER A 98 19.48 -10.71 -8.03
CA SER A 98 18.15 -10.74 -8.66
C SER A 98 17.98 -9.65 -9.72
N TYR A 99 18.64 -8.50 -9.52
CA TYR A 99 18.63 -7.38 -10.44
C TYR A 99 19.98 -6.65 -10.46
N ILE A 100 20.18 -5.81 -11.48
CA ILE A 100 21.30 -4.87 -11.59
C ILE A 100 20.80 -3.52 -12.12
N LEU A 101 21.57 -2.46 -11.85
CA LEU A 101 21.31 -1.13 -12.42
C LEU A 101 22.19 -0.91 -13.66
N LEU A 102 21.56 -0.55 -14.77
CA LEU A 102 22.25 -0.20 -16.01
C LEU A 102 22.55 1.31 -16.00
N ASP A 103 23.62 1.68 -15.29
CA ASP A 103 24.11 3.06 -15.13
C ASP A 103 25.64 3.11 -15.22
N SER A 104 26.17 2.84 -16.42
CA SER A 104 27.60 2.64 -16.63
C SER A 104 28.30 3.96 -16.96
N PRO A 105 29.54 4.21 -16.49
CA PRO A 105 30.29 5.43 -16.82
C PRO A 105 30.60 5.60 -18.32
N TYR A 106 30.60 4.49 -19.08
CA TYR A 106 30.78 4.48 -20.54
C TYR A 106 29.52 4.93 -21.33
N VAL A 107 28.42 5.20 -20.64
CA VAL A 107 27.15 5.66 -21.21
C VAL A 107 26.78 6.97 -20.51
N ASP A 108 26.40 7.98 -21.29
CA ASP A 108 25.91 9.31 -20.85
C ASP A 108 26.98 10.42 -20.74
N THR A 109 27.12 11.25 -21.78
CA THR A 109 28.01 12.43 -21.79
C THR A 109 27.32 13.76 -22.14
N TYR A 110 26.03 13.82 -22.53
CA TYR A 110 25.47 15.08 -23.04
C TYR A 110 24.06 15.52 -22.59
N ASP A 111 23.07 14.64 -22.34
CA ASP A 111 21.69 15.15 -22.10
C ASP A 111 21.04 14.77 -20.78
N LYS A 112 21.52 13.78 -20.01
CA LYS A 112 20.96 13.38 -18.70
C LYS A 112 19.42 13.27 -18.64
N LYS A 113 18.72 13.18 -19.78
CA LYS A 113 17.25 13.27 -19.87
C LYS A 113 16.56 12.06 -19.27
N TYR A 114 17.23 10.92 -19.25
CA TYR A 114 16.70 9.65 -18.79
C TYR A 114 17.49 9.15 -17.59
N GLY A 115 16.80 8.54 -16.64
CA GLY A 115 17.37 7.82 -15.51
C GLY A 115 17.86 6.42 -15.91
N PRO A 116 18.56 5.74 -14.99
CA PRO A 116 19.08 4.41 -15.24
C PRO A 116 17.96 3.34 -15.33
N VAL A 117 18.28 2.22 -15.97
CA VAL A 117 17.32 1.08 -16.12
C VAL A 117 17.61 0.03 -15.06
N ARG A 118 16.57 -0.39 -14.34
CA ARG A 118 16.64 -1.53 -13.42
C ARG A 118 16.41 -2.83 -14.19
N PHE A 119 17.46 -3.62 -14.40
CA PHE A 119 17.40 -4.89 -15.13
C PHE A 119 17.22 -6.07 -14.17
N MET A 120 16.04 -6.70 -14.21
CA MET A 120 15.70 -7.89 -13.41
C MET A 120 16.38 -9.15 -13.96
N HIS A 121 17.67 -9.31 -13.71
CA HIS A 121 18.50 -10.38 -14.27
C HIS A 121 17.93 -11.78 -14.01
N ALA A 122 17.51 -12.09 -12.79
CA ALA A 122 16.95 -13.40 -12.46
C ALA A 122 15.65 -13.69 -13.22
N LYS A 123 14.78 -12.68 -13.41
CA LYS A 123 13.55 -12.82 -14.20
C LYS A 123 13.86 -13.14 -15.66
N HIS A 124 14.84 -12.44 -16.25
CA HIS A 124 15.21 -12.65 -17.65
C HIS A 124 15.83 -14.03 -17.85
N ALA A 125 16.76 -14.44 -16.99
CA ALA A 125 17.33 -15.78 -17.02
C ALA A 125 16.24 -16.86 -16.91
N ALA A 126 15.27 -16.67 -16.01
CA ALA A 126 14.17 -17.62 -15.85
C ALA A 126 13.21 -17.65 -17.03
N SER A 127 12.95 -16.48 -17.64
CA SER A 127 12.08 -16.38 -18.83
C SER A 127 12.71 -17.02 -20.07
N LEU A 128 14.03 -17.25 -20.05
CA LEU A 128 14.82 -17.88 -21.10
C LEU A 128 15.27 -19.30 -20.73
N ASP A 129 14.65 -19.92 -19.71
CA ASP A 129 14.95 -21.30 -19.28
C ASP A 129 16.44 -21.52 -18.96
N GLY A 130 17.08 -20.51 -18.34
CA GLY A 130 18.49 -20.57 -17.96
C GLY A 130 19.46 -20.47 -19.15
N ASP A 131 19.01 -20.10 -20.35
CA ASP A 131 19.90 -19.88 -21.49
C ASP A 131 20.76 -18.62 -21.32
N CYS A 132 21.87 -18.78 -20.63
CA CYS A 132 22.86 -17.73 -20.41
C CYS A 132 23.51 -17.24 -21.72
N ALA A 133 23.57 -18.07 -22.76
CA ALA A 133 24.23 -17.72 -24.03
C ALA A 133 23.39 -16.72 -24.85
N ALA A 134 22.08 -16.65 -24.60
CA ALA A 134 21.19 -15.69 -25.26
C ALA A 134 21.62 -14.23 -25.03
N CYS A 135 22.20 -13.92 -23.86
CA CYS A 135 22.72 -12.58 -23.54
C CYS A 135 24.25 -12.55 -23.46
N HIS A 136 24.88 -13.57 -22.86
CA HIS A 136 26.34 -13.68 -22.80
C HIS A 136 26.86 -14.40 -24.05
N HIS A 137 26.80 -13.73 -25.20
CA HIS A 137 27.06 -14.32 -26.52
C HIS A 137 28.51 -14.72 -26.80
N TYR A 138 29.50 -14.11 -26.14
CA TYR A 138 30.92 -14.36 -26.32
C TYR A 138 31.64 -14.33 -24.97
N ARG A 139 32.80 -14.99 -24.88
CA ARG A 139 33.70 -14.94 -23.73
C ARG A 139 35.03 -14.29 -24.12
N PRO A 140 35.80 -13.75 -23.16
CA PRO A 140 37.20 -13.40 -23.41
C PRO A 140 37.98 -14.61 -23.94
N ALA A 141 38.92 -14.37 -24.86
CA ALA A 141 39.77 -15.41 -25.46
C ALA A 141 40.77 -16.02 -24.47
N ASP A 142 41.06 -15.31 -23.37
CA ASP A 142 41.84 -15.82 -22.25
C ASP A 142 41.12 -17.03 -21.61
N PRO A 143 41.71 -18.23 -21.61
CA PRO A 143 41.10 -19.42 -21.03
C PRO A 143 40.81 -19.29 -19.53
N GLU A 144 41.58 -18.48 -18.80
CA GLU A 144 41.44 -18.27 -17.36
C GLU A 144 40.33 -17.26 -17.01
N ALA A 145 39.81 -16.54 -18.00
CA ALA A 145 38.72 -15.60 -17.79
C ALA A 145 37.37 -16.29 -17.53
N ALA A 146 36.48 -15.59 -16.83
CA ALA A 146 35.12 -16.06 -16.61
C ALA A 146 34.35 -16.25 -17.92
N GLU A 147 33.52 -17.31 -17.97
CA GLU A 147 32.68 -17.66 -19.11
C GLU A 147 31.63 -16.60 -19.46
N THR A 148 31.11 -15.95 -18.40
CA THR A 148 30.17 -14.85 -18.50
C THR A 148 30.81 -13.60 -17.91
N VAL A 149 30.81 -12.52 -18.69
CA VAL A 149 31.31 -11.21 -18.29
C VAL A 149 30.23 -10.15 -18.50
N ALA A 150 30.38 -9.00 -17.85
CA ALA A 150 29.48 -7.87 -18.07
C ALA A 150 29.66 -7.35 -19.50
N CYS A 151 28.57 -6.89 -20.14
CA CYS A 151 28.62 -6.35 -21.51
C CYS A 151 29.71 -5.27 -21.65
N ARG A 152 29.86 -4.43 -20.62
CA ARG A 152 30.86 -3.35 -20.54
C ARG A 152 32.32 -3.77 -20.45
N SER A 153 32.61 -5.07 -20.27
CA SER A 153 33.97 -5.59 -20.42
C SER A 153 34.41 -5.57 -21.89
N CYS A 154 33.48 -5.80 -22.82
CA CYS A 154 33.75 -5.82 -24.26
C CYS A 154 33.22 -4.56 -24.97
N HIS A 155 32.04 -4.08 -24.57
CA HIS A 155 31.35 -2.92 -25.13
C HIS A 155 31.54 -1.70 -24.23
N GLN A 156 32.54 -0.85 -24.52
CA GLN A 156 32.79 0.38 -23.76
C GLN A 156 32.30 1.60 -24.54
N GLU A 157 33.05 2.70 -24.55
CA GLU A 157 32.74 3.88 -25.34
C GLU A 157 32.75 3.54 -26.83
N ALA A 158 31.81 4.09 -27.59
CA ALA A 158 31.75 3.87 -29.03
C ALA A 158 33.02 4.41 -29.70
N PHE A 159 33.56 3.67 -30.67
CA PHE A 159 34.76 4.05 -31.42
C PHE A 159 36.02 4.26 -30.56
N SER A 160 36.06 3.68 -29.36
CA SER A 160 37.23 3.71 -28.47
C SER A 160 38.12 2.46 -28.67
N GLY A 161 39.44 2.63 -28.66
CA GLY A 161 40.41 1.54 -28.85
C GLY A 161 40.69 1.18 -30.31
N GLY A 162 41.38 0.06 -30.54
CA GLY A 162 41.84 -0.40 -31.87
C GLY A 162 40.79 -1.16 -32.71
N ASP A 163 39.56 -1.32 -32.21
CA ASP A 163 38.52 -2.14 -32.83
C ASP A 163 37.25 -1.32 -33.10
N GLN A 164 37.30 -0.53 -34.18
CA GLN A 164 36.26 0.45 -34.56
C GLN A 164 34.92 -0.19 -34.95
N GLU A 165 34.90 -1.49 -35.24
CA GLU A 165 33.70 -2.22 -35.66
C GLU A 165 32.84 -2.68 -34.46
N ARG A 166 33.39 -2.60 -33.24
CA ARG A 166 32.68 -3.03 -32.05
C ARG A 166 31.64 -2.01 -31.58
N LEU A 167 30.41 -2.48 -31.38
CA LEU A 167 29.33 -1.67 -30.83
C LEU A 167 29.68 -1.07 -29.46
N GLY A 168 29.42 0.21 -29.28
CA GLY A 168 29.46 0.85 -27.96
C GLY A 168 28.35 0.34 -27.03
N LEU A 169 28.53 0.49 -25.72
CA LEU A 169 27.66 -0.10 -24.70
C LEU A 169 26.18 0.25 -24.85
N LYS A 170 25.88 1.52 -25.14
CA LYS A 170 24.51 2.01 -25.34
C LYS A 170 23.81 1.28 -26.50
N ALA A 171 24.52 1.07 -27.61
CA ALA A 171 23.96 0.37 -28.77
C ALA A 171 23.78 -1.13 -28.47
N ALA A 172 24.77 -1.75 -27.82
CA ALA A 172 24.70 -3.16 -27.43
C ALA A 172 23.47 -3.46 -26.55
N TYR A 173 23.20 -2.63 -25.54
CA TYR A 173 22.00 -2.79 -24.71
C TYR A 173 20.70 -2.65 -25.50
N HIS A 174 20.55 -1.58 -26.29
CA HIS A 174 19.30 -1.35 -27.02
C HIS A 174 19.04 -2.42 -28.07
N ILE A 175 20.03 -2.82 -28.85
CA ILE A 175 19.87 -3.86 -29.87
C ILE A 175 19.47 -5.19 -29.21
N GLN A 176 20.18 -5.60 -28.15
CA GLN A 176 19.92 -6.87 -27.48
C GLN A 176 18.55 -6.88 -26.79
N CYS A 177 18.28 -5.88 -25.94
CA CYS A 177 17.05 -5.87 -25.14
C CYS A 177 15.81 -5.56 -26.00
N MET A 178 15.86 -4.50 -26.82
CA MET A 178 14.68 -4.11 -27.61
C MET A 178 14.42 -5.09 -28.76
N GLY A 179 15.48 -5.66 -29.37
CA GLY A 179 15.33 -6.70 -30.40
C GLY A 179 14.61 -7.92 -29.84
N CYS A 180 15.12 -8.48 -28.74
CA CYS A 180 14.49 -9.60 -28.06
C CYS A 180 13.04 -9.28 -27.62
N HIS A 181 12.80 -8.09 -27.06
CA HIS A 181 11.45 -7.68 -26.68
C HIS A 181 10.48 -7.58 -27.87
N ALA A 182 10.95 -7.04 -29.00
CA ALA A 182 10.16 -6.94 -30.23
C ALA A 182 9.85 -8.32 -30.82
N ASP A 183 10.87 -9.19 -30.92
CA ASP A 183 10.76 -10.53 -31.50
C ASP A 183 9.83 -11.41 -30.67
N MET A 184 9.99 -11.39 -29.34
CA MET A 184 9.14 -12.15 -28.42
C MET A 184 7.78 -11.49 -28.19
N LYS A 185 7.59 -10.24 -28.64
CA LYS A 185 6.44 -9.39 -28.31
C LYS A 185 6.19 -9.30 -26.80
N LYS A 186 7.28 -9.20 -26.03
CA LYS A 186 7.28 -9.17 -24.56
C LYS A 186 8.26 -8.11 -24.07
N GLY A 187 7.80 -7.23 -23.19
CA GLY A 187 8.65 -6.17 -22.62
C GLY A 187 8.59 -4.85 -23.40
N PRO A 188 9.19 -3.78 -22.85
CA PRO A 188 9.16 -2.44 -23.43
C PRO A 188 10.12 -2.28 -24.63
N VAL A 189 9.69 -1.52 -25.64
CA VAL A 189 10.51 -1.11 -26.80
C VAL A 189 10.59 0.41 -26.99
N SER A 190 9.94 1.19 -26.10
CA SER A 190 10.02 2.65 -26.08
C SER A 190 11.02 3.13 -25.03
N CYS A 191 11.50 4.37 -25.19
CA CYS A 191 12.42 4.98 -24.22
C CYS A 191 11.80 5.02 -22.82
N GLU A 192 10.59 5.54 -22.70
CA GLU A 192 9.84 5.69 -21.45
C GLU A 192 9.36 4.35 -20.88
N GLY A 193 9.37 3.28 -21.69
CA GLY A 193 9.07 1.94 -21.22
C GLY A 193 10.21 1.32 -20.39
N CYS A 194 11.44 1.77 -20.62
CA CYS A 194 12.63 1.31 -19.90
C CYS A 194 13.17 2.36 -18.91
N HIS A 195 13.15 3.63 -19.31
CA HIS A 195 13.78 4.73 -18.59
C HIS A 195 12.76 5.65 -17.95
N ALA A 196 12.98 6.01 -16.69
CA ALA A 196 12.31 7.16 -16.10
C ALA A 196 12.86 8.45 -16.72
N THR A 197 11.99 9.42 -17.01
CA THR A 197 12.42 10.76 -17.46
C THR A 197 12.89 11.59 -16.27
N ARG A 198 14.02 12.29 -16.41
CA ARG A 198 14.45 13.30 -15.44
C ARG A 198 13.61 14.58 -15.65
N PRO A 199 13.04 15.15 -14.59
CA PRO A 199 12.30 16.41 -14.71
C PRO A 199 13.24 17.55 -15.11
N VAL A 200 12.68 18.57 -15.76
CA VAL A 200 13.37 19.86 -15.95
C VAL A 200 13.41 20.63 -14.63
N ASP A 201 14.40 21.51 -14.46
CA ASP A 201 14.45 22.41 -13.29
C ASP A 201 13.37 23.49 -13.41
N HIS A 202 12.53 23.59 -12.38
CA HIS A 202 11.38 24.49 -12.35
C HIS A 202 11.69 25.86 -11.72
N LYS A 203 12.86 26.05 -11.09
CA LYS A 203 13.21 27.29 -10.37
C LYS A 203 13.06 28.54 -11.20
N GLU A 204 13.54 28.49 -12.45
CA GLU A 204 13.46 29.61 -13.38
C GLU A 204 12.20 29.59 -14.25
N LEU A 205 11.45 28.48 -14.27
CA LEU A 205 10.27 28.30 -15.13
C LEU A 205 8.97 28.72 -14.43
N VAL A 206 8.87 28.47 -13.12
CA VAL A 206 7.69 28.79 -12.31
C VAL A 206 7.73 30.26 -11.90
N LYS A 207 6.73 31.03 -12.34
CA LYS A 207 6.61 32.45 -12.03
C LYS A 207 5.35 32.70 -11.21
N LEU A 208 5.51 32.84 -9.89
CA LEU A 208 4.42 33.05 -8.93
C LEU A 208 4.58 34.39 -8.20
N PRO A 209 3.47 35.02 -7.76
CA PRO A 209 3.54 36.14 -6.82
C PRO A 209 4.13 35.68 -5.47
N ALA A 210 4.47 36.62 -4.59
CA ALA A 210 5.09 36.31 -3.29
C ALA A 210 4.19 35.47 -2.37
N ASN A 211 2.87 35.65 -2.44
CA ASN A 211 1.88 34.92 -1.64
C ASN A 211 0.75 34.40 -2.55
N PRO A 212 1.02 33.39 -3.40
CA PRO A 212 0.00 32.85 -4.28
C PRO A 212 -1.03 32.07 -3.46
N THR A 213 -2.25 32.03 -3.95
CA THR A 213 -3.25 31.02 -3.56
C THR A 213 -2.86 29.65 -4.14
N PRO A 214 -3.32 28.54 -3.55
CA PRO A 214 -3.06 27.20 -4.09
C PRO A 214 -3.53 27.05 -5.55
N GLN A 215 -4.68 27.63 -5.88
CA GLN A 215 -5.24 27.62 -7.24
C GLN A 215 -4.38 28.43 -8.23
N GLU A 216 -3.74 29.53 -7.80
CA GLU A 216 -2.79 30.27 -8.64
C GLU A 216 -1.53 29.44 -8.94
N VAL A 217 -1.08 28.61 -7.99
CA VAL A 217 0.01 27.65 -8.24
C VAL A 217 -0.40 26.65 -9.32
N THR A 218 -1.55 26.01 -9.18
CA THR A 218 -2.06 25.07 -10.18
C THR A 218 -2.24 25.73 -11.54
N LYS A 219 -2.76 26.97 -11.58
CA LYS A 219 -2.87 27.73 -12.83
C LYS A 219 -1.53 27.97 -13.51
N GLU A 220 -0.47 28.25 -12.75
CA GLU A 220 0.88 28.38 -13.29
C GLU A 220 1.42 27.04 -13.81
N CYS A 221 1.14 25.92 -13.14
CA CYS A 221 1.47 24.59 -13.64
C CYS A 221 0.77 24.29 -14.98
N LEU A 222 -0.54 24.59 -15.07
CA LEU A 222 -1.38 24.32 -16.23
C LEU A 222 -0.96 25.12 -17.48
N ARG A 223 -0.19 26.21 -17.33
CA ARG A 223 0.40 26.94 -18.45
C ARG A 223 1.26 26.06 -19.36
N CYS A 224 1.93 25.05 -18.78
CA CYS A 224 2.76 24.08 -19.50
C CYS A 224 2.23 22.65 -19.44
N HIS A 225 1.40 22.32 -18.44
CA HIS A 225 0.93 20.96 -18.14
C HIS A 225 -0.59 20.83 -18.26
N GLU A 226 -1.20 21.49 -19.24
CA GLU A 226 -2.65 21.43 -19.48
C GLU A 226 -3.14 19.99 -19.66
N ASP A 227 -2.40 19.17 -20.41
CA ASP A 227 -2.76 17.76 -20.66
C ASP A 227 -2.70 16.91 -19.39
N ALA A 228 -1.73 17.16 -18.50
CA ALA A 228 -1.68 16.52 -17.19
C ALA A 228 -2.91 16.89 -16.33
N GLY A 229 -3.34 18.16 -16.40
CA GLY A 229 -4.58 18.62 -15.78
C GLY A 229 -5.79 17.87 -16.32
N LYS A 230 -5.93 17.75 -17.65
CA LYS A 230 -7.02 17.00 -18.31
C LYS A 230 -7.03 15.53 -17.93
N ASP A 231 -5.85 14.90 -17.90
CA ASP A 231 -5.69 13.51 -17.48
C ASP A 231 -6.21 13.29 -16.05
N MET A 232 -5.79 14.16 -15.11
CA MET A 232 -6.18 14.12 -13.70
C MET A 232 -7.69 14.23 -13.51
N LEU A 233 -8.40 15.04 -14.30
CA LEU A 233 -9.87 15.19 -14.20
C LEU A 233 -10.63 13.88 -14.39
N THR A 234 -10.02 12.89 -15.07
CA THR A 234 -10.63 11.57 -15.32
C THR A 234 -10.11 10.48 -14.38
N SER A 235 -9.22 10.84 -13.45
CA SER A 235 -8.58 9.89 -12.56
C SER A 235 -9.45 9.55 -11.35
N ALA A 236 -9.27 8.35 -10.81
CA ALA A 236 -9.88 7.92 -9.55
C ALA A 236 -9.41 8.75 -8.35
N HIS A 237 -8.18 9.27 -8.39
CA HIS A 237 -7.62 10.11 -7.32
C HIS A 237 -8.30 11.48 -7.24
N TRP A 238 -8.73 12.03 -8.39
CA TRP A 238 -9.54 13.24 -8.48
C TRP A 238 -11.02 12.96 -8.21
N LEU A 239 -11.61 11.97 -8.86
CA LEU A 239 -13.07 11.76 -8.79
C LEU A 239 -13.51 11.03 -7.52
N TRP A 240 -12.61 10.29 -6.86
CA TRP A 240 -12.91 9.33 -5.78
C TRP A 240 -14.00 8.32 -6.15
N ARG A 241 -14.19 8.08 -7.45
CA ARG A 241 -15.12 7.13 -8.05
C ARG A 241 -14.61 6.71 -9.43
N GLY A 242 -15.15 5.61 -9.94
CA GLY A 242 -14.82 5.11 -11.27
C GLY A 242 -15.30 3.68 -11.50
N PRO A 243 -14.80 3.02 -12.55
CA PRO A 243 -15.12 1.64 -12.88
C PRO A 243 -14.77 0.67 -11.76
N SER A 244 -15.68 -0.27 -11.47
CA SER A 244 -15.51 -1.33 -10.47
C SER A 244 -15.54 -2.76 -11.04
N PRO A 245 -14.73 -3.07 -12.07
CA PRO A 245 -14.86 -4.33 -12.83
C PRO A 245 -14.64 -5.61 -12.02
N PHE A 246 -14.04 -5.49 -10.82
CA PHE A 246 -13.72 -6.60 -9.91
C PHE A 246 -14.65 -6.69 -8.69
N THR A 247 -15.70 -5.87 -8.63
CA THR A 247 -16.74 -5.96 -7.60
C THR A 247 -17.91 -6.77 -8.15
N THR A 248 -18.15 -7.94 -7.55
CA THR A 248 -19.27 -8.80 -7.95
C THR A 248 -20.61 -8.06 -7.85
N GLU A 249 -21.54 -8.41 -8.73
CA GLU A 249 -22.87 -7.77 -8.88
C GLU A 249 -22.85 -6.28 -9.30
N GLN A 250 -21.72 -5.58 -9.15
CA GLN A 250 -21.54 -4.17 -9.51
C GLN A 250 -20.50 -3.96 -10.60
N ARG A 251 -20.09 -5.01 -11.33
CA ARG A 251 -18.98 -4.96 -12.31
C ARG A 251 -19.15 -3.94 -13.44
N LYS A 252 -20.38 -3.53 -13.72
CA LYS A 252 -20.74 -2.56 -14.76
C LYS A 252 -20.88 -1.14 -14.22
N ASP A 253 -20.79 -0.96 -12.90
CA ASP A 253 -20.85 0.36 -12.29
C ASP A 253 -19.56 1.13 -12.60
N VAL A 254 -19.73 2.37 -13.06
CA VAL A 254 -18.66 3.30 -13.42
C VAL A 254 -18.58 4.49 -12.48
N MET A 255 -19.45 4.54 -11.47
CA MET A 255 -19.57 5.62 -10.49
C MET A 255 -19.41 5.12 -9.05
N SER A 256 -18.91 3.90 -8.87
CA SER A 256 -18.62 3.33 -7.54
C SER A 256 -17.35 3.95 -6.95
N GLY A 257 -17.29 4.19 -5.64
CA GLY A 257 -16.08 4.66 -4.99
C GLY A 257 -16.30 5.39 -3.67
N LYS A 258 -15.19 5.86 -3.07
CA LYS A 258 -15.17 6.55 -1.77
C LYS A 258 -16.06 7.79 -1.76
N GLY A 259 -16.14 8.51 -2.87
CA GLY A 259 -16.93 9.73 -3.03
C GLY A 259 -18.42 9.51 -3.28
N THR A 260 -18.88 8.24 -3.35
CA THR A 260 -20.24 7.90 -3.77
C THR A 260 -20.86 6.84 -2.86
N THR A 261 -20.83 5.57 -3.26
CA THR A 261 -21.60 4.47 -2.69
C THR A 261 -20.81 3.62 -1.71
N THR A 262 -19.51 3.86 -1.55
CA THR A 262 -18.64 3.04 -0.70
C THR A 262 -18.78 3.40 0.78
N ILE A 263 -19.12 2.39 1.58
CA ILE A 263 -19.03 2.41 3.05
C ILE A 263 -17.82 1.61 3.54
N ASN A 264 -17.31 1.95 4.72
CA ASN A 264 -16.29 1.18 5.46
C ASN A 264 -16.68 1.06 6.94
N ASN A 265 -15.87 0.36 7.73
CA ASN A 265 -16.05 0.23 9.18
C ASN A 265 -14.95 0.94 10.00
N PHE A 266 -14.40 2.01 9.44
CA PHE A 266 -13.55 2.99 10.13
C PHE A 266 -14.37 4.26 10.40
N CYS A 267 -14.23 5.27 9.54
CA CYS A 267 -15.00 6.51 9.59
C CYS A 267 -16.35 6.43 8.85
N ILE A 268 -16.76 5.22 8.45
CA ILE A 268 -18.05 4.90 7.85
C ILE A 268 -18.20 5.44 6.42
N SER A 269 -18.48 6.74 6.25
CA SER A 269 -18.73 7.36 4.95
C SER A 269 -18.10 8.75 4.86
N ILE A 270 -17.87 9.21 3.63
CA ILE A 270 -17.49 10.60 3.37
C ILE A 270 -18.69 11.55 3.41
N LEU A 271 -19.88 11.06 3.03
CA LEU A 271 -21.05 11.91 2.84
C LEU A 271 -21.35 12.66 4.14
N SER A 272 -21.62 13.96 4.03
CA SER A 272 -21.76 14.93 5.13
C SER A 272 -20.48 15.26 5.91
N ASN A 273 -19.37 14.56 5.65
CA ASN A 273 -18.10 14.66 6.38
C ASN A 273 -16.93 15.05 5.45
N GLU A 274 -17.21 15.60 4.27
CA GLU A 274 -16.28 15.80 3.17
C GLU A 274 -15.07 16.62 3.63
N ALA A 275 -15.28 17.78 4.25
CA ALA A 275 -14.22 18.71 4.63
C ALA A 275 -13.11 18.09 5.48
N ARG A 276 -13.43 17.14 6.38
CA ARG A 276 -12.40 16.40 7.13
C ARG A 276 -11.72 15.37 6.24
N CYS A 277 -12.48 14.61 5.47
CA CYS A 277 -12.00 13.49 4.67
C CYS A 277 -11.10 13.92 3.52
N THR A 278 -11.42 15.04 2.86
CA THR A 278 -10.76 15.56 1.65
C THR A 278 -9.44 16.26 1.96
N SER A 279 -9.01 16.27 3.23
CA SER A 279 -7.60 16.47 3.59
C SER A 279 -6.66 15.46 2.91
N CYS A 280 -7.20 14.33 2.45
CA CYS A 280 -6.47 13.33 1.65
C CYS A 280 -6.90 13.31 0.16
N HIS A 281 -7.71 14.25 -0.30
CA HIS A 281 -8.11 14.36 -1.71
C HIS A 281 -7.02 15.08 -2.50
N ALA A 282 -6.87 14.76 -3.79
CA ALA A 282 -5.91 15.39 -4.69
C ALA A 282 -6.41 16.76 -5.22
N GLY A 283 -7.06 17.54 -4.36
CA GLY A 283 -7.68 18.81 -4.73
C GLY A 283 -7.89 19.76 -3.57
N TYR A 284 -8.34 20.96 -3.91
CA TYR A 284 -8.54 22.09 -3.02
C TYR A 284 -10.01 22.47 -2.90
N GLY A 285 -10.56 22.41 -1.69
CA GLY A 285 -11.87 22.99 -1.37
C GLY A 285 -13.08 22.06 -1.48
N TRP A 286 -12.89 20.75 -1.61
CA TRP A 286 -14.01 19.80 -1.60
C TRP A 286 -14.57 19.63 -0.18
N LYS A 287 -15.57 20.44 0.15
CA LYS A 287 -16.20 20.51 1.48
C LYS A 287 -17.62 19.96 1.55
N ASP A 288 -18.29 19.82 0.40
CA ASP A 288 -19.68 19.37 0.26
C ASP A 288 -19.97 18.96 -1.21
N ASP A 289 -21.24 18.74 -1.54
CA ASP A 289 -21.72 18.32 -2.86
C ASP A 289 -21.70 19.43 -3.93
N THR A 290 -21.34 20.66 -3.58
CA THR A 290 -21.21 21.79 -4.53
C THR A 290 -19.83 21.88 -5.19
N PHE A 291 -18.90 20.98 -4.84
CA PHE A 291 -17.56 20.96 -5.40
C PHE A 291 -17.58 20.68 -6.91
N ASP A 292 -16.94 21.57 -7.67
CA ASP A 292 -16.89 21.50 -9.12
C ASP A 292 -15.68 20.69 -9.60
N PHE A 293 -15.92 19.41 -9.90
CA PHE A 293 -14.91 18.49 -10.44
C PHE A 293 -14.45 18.83 -11.86
N SER A 294 -15.03 19.83 -12.55
CA SER A 294 -14.57 20.26 -13.88
C SER A 294 -13.49 21.35 -13.83
N LYS A 295 -13.33 22.02 -12.68
CA LYS A 295 -12.33 23.09 -12.51
C LYS A 295 -10.94 22.54 -12.27
N THR A 296 -10.09 22.63 -13.29
CA THR A 296 -8.70 22.16 -13.24
C THR A 296 -7.85 22.91 -12.22
N GLU A 297 -8.14 24.16 -11.92
CA GLU A 297 -7.41 24.97 -10.92
C GLU A 297 -7.56 24.43 -9.50
N ASN A 298 -8.59 23.61 -9.24
CA ASN A 298 -8.78 22.96 -7.95
C ASN A 298 -7.95 21.67 -7.80
N ILE A 299 -7.20 21.23 -8.82
CA ILE A 299 -6.29 20.09 -8.71
C ILE A 299 -5.10 20.49 -7.84
N ASP A 300 -4.74 19.64 -6.89
CA ASP A 300 -3.52 19.80 -6.11
C ASP A 300 -2.37 19.05 -6.78
N CYS A 301 -1.56 19.77 -7.57
CA CYS A 301 -0.38 19.19 -8.20
C CYS A 301 0.74 18.91 -7.17
N LEU A 302 0.82 19.70 -6.10
CA LEU A 302 1.95 19.67 -5.16
C LEU A 302 1.94 18.45 -4.24
N VAL A 303 0.75 17.94 -3.88
CA VAL A 303 0.64 16.79 -2.96
C VAL A 303 1.38 15.55 -3.43
N CYS A 304 1.50 15.35 -4.75
CA CYS A 304 2.22 14.21 -5.33
C CYS A 304 3.62 14.55 -5.85
N HIS A 305 3.89 15.84 -6.12
CA HIS A 305 5.10 16.28 -6.81
C HIS A 305 6.06 17.09 -5.93
N ASP A 306 5.73 17.36 -4.67
CA ASP A 306 6.66 17.95 -3.71
C ASP A 306 7.90 17.07 -3.51
N THR A 307 9.09 17.65 -3.66
CA THR A 307 10.37 17.02 -3.29
C THR A 307 11.12 17.78 -2.20
N THR A 308 10.54 18.83 -1.61
CA THR A 308 11.12 19.53 -0.45
C THR A 308 10.77 18.85 0.86
N GLY A 309 9.70 18.04 0.87
CA GLY A 309 9.16 17.39 2.07
C GLY A 309 8.43 18.37 2.99
N SER A 310 8.26 19.63 2.57
CA SER A 310 7.63 20.68 3.39
C SER A 310 6.16 20.92 3.04
N TYR A 311 5.64 20.32 1.97
CA TYR A 311 4.23 20.45 1.61
C TYR A 311 3.35 19.60 2.52
N VAL A 312 2.32 20.23 3.10
CA VAL A 312 1.33 19.52 3.91
C VAL A 312 -0.02 20.21 3.79
N LYS A 313 -1.08 19.40 3.67
CA LYS A 313 -2.46 19.87 3.79
C LYS A 313 -2.78 20.17 5.25
N ALA A 314 -3.69 21.09 5.51
CA ALA A 314 -4.17 21.37 6.86
C ALA A 314 -5.49 20.65 7.14
N PRO A 315 -5.53 19.48 7.79
CA PRO A 315 -6.78 18.95 8.30
C PRO A 315 -7.40 19.93 9.31
N PRO A 316 -8.72 20.19 9.28
CA PRO A 316 -9.76 19.63 8.41
C PRO A 316 -10.20 20.59 7.27
N LYS A 317 -9.27 21.32 6.64
CA LYS A 317 -9.55 22.42 5.71
C LYS A 317 -9.85 21.99 4.27
N ALA A 318 -10.60 20.90 4.08
CA ALA A 318 -11.11 20.47 2.79
C ALA A 318 -10.04 20.37 1.67
N GLY A 319 -8.85 19.88 2.01
CA GLY A 319 -7.74 19.74 1.06
C GLY A 319 -6.81 20.96 0.94
N MET A 320 -7.11 22.09 1.56
CA MET A 320 -6.24 23.27 1.51
C MET A 320 -4.88 23.02 2.20
N PRO A 321 -3.77 23.59 1.68
CA PRO A 321 -2.46 23.54 2.32
C PRO A 321 -2.44 24.29 3.66
N ASP A 322 -1.53 23.89 4.55
CA ASP A 322 -1.26 24.65 5.76
C ASP A 322 -0.76 26.08 5.40
N PRO A 323 -1.29 27.15 6.02
CA PRO A 323 -0.85 28.52 5.73
C PRO A 323 0.65 28.78 5.88
N LYS A 324 1.36 27.95 6.66
CA LYS A 324 2.81 28.00 6.84
C LYS A 324 3.57 27.43 5.64
N VAL A 325 2.94 26.72 4.71
CA VAL A 325 3.63 26.21 3.51
C VAL A 325 4.10 27.37 2.65
N ASP A 326 5.39 27.34 2.29
CA ASP A 326 5.99 28.21 1.28
C ASP A 326 5.67 27.67 -0.12
N LEU A 327 4.51 28.04 -0.66
CA LEU A 327 4.02 27.55 -1.95
C LEU A 327 4.99 27.84 -3.12
N PRO A 328 5.58 29.04 -3.26
CA PRO A 328 6.61 29.28 -4.27
C PRO A 328 7.81 28.34 -4.14
N HIS A 329 8.32 28.12 -2.91
CA HIS A 329 9.45 27.22 -2.68
C HIS A 329 9.13 25.79 -3.11
N VAL A 330 7.97 25.26 -2.74
CA VAL A 330 7.53 23.91 -3.14
C VAL A 330 7.37 23.83 -4.66
N ALA A 331 6.66 24.77 -5.27
CA ALA A 331 6.39 24.79 -6.71
C ALA A 331 7.67 24.86 -7.57
N GLN A 332 8.71 25.56 -7.10
CA GLN A 332 10.01 25.65 -7.77
C GLN A 332 10.86 24.38 -7.66
N ASN A 333 10.55 23.50 -6.69
CA ASN A 333 11.28 22.26 -6.44
C ASN A 333 10.38 21.03 -6.61
N VAL A 334 9.44 21.08 -7.56
CA VAL A 334 8.63 19.91 -7.91
C VAL A 334 9.45 18.88 -8.68
N GLY A 335 9.07 17.61 -8.56
CA GLY A 335 9.76 16.50 -9.21
C GLY A 335 8.94 15.21 -9.24
N PRO A 336 9.60 14.04 -9.44
CA PRO A 336 8.94 12.75 -9.41
C PRO A 336 8.38 12.46 -8.02
N THR A 337 7.28 11.74 -7.98
CA THR A 337 6.67 11.32 -6.72
C THR A 337 7.60 10.42 -5.91
N SER A 338 7.47 10.50 -4.59
CA SER A 338 8.18 9.70 -3.61
C SER A 338 7.22 8.91 -2.72
N ARG A 339 7.75 7.93 -1.96
CA ARG A 339 7.01 7.27 -0.89
C ARG A 339 6.37 8.26 0.08
N SER A 340 7.03 9.38 0.38
CA SER A 340 6.53 10.41 1.28
C SER A 340 5.33 11.16 0.72
N SER A 341 5.38 11.57 -0.55
CA SER A 341 4.24 12.25 -1.20
C SER A 341 2.99 11.34 -1.31
N CYS A 342 3.17 10.05 -1.62
CA CYS A 342 2.09 9.06 -1.58
C CYS A 342 1.60 8.85 -0.12
N GLY A 343 2.56 8.77 0.80
CA GLY A 343 2.39 8.51 2.21
C GLY A 343 1.57 9.53 2.97
N THR A 344 1.61 10.82 2.55
CA THR A 344 0.80 11.91 3.12
C THR A 344 -0.67 11.52 3.25
N CYS A 345 -1.19 10.73 2.31
CA CYS A 345 -2.56 10.22 2.34
C CYS A 345 -2.64 8.73 2.69
N HIS A 346 -1.75 7.90 2.14
CA HIS A 346 -1.87 6.44 2.24
C HIS A 346 -1.44 5.86 3.60
N PHE A 347 -0.53 6.54 4.30
CA PHE A 347 -0.06 6.11 5.63
C PHE A 347 -1.00 6.56 6.76
N SER A 348 -1.70 7.69 6.57
CA SER A 348 -2.50 8.35 7.61
C SER A 348 -4.03 8.19 7.49
N GLY A 349 -4.49 7.17 6.78
CA GLY A 349 -5.93 6.90 6.60
C GLY A 349 -6.64 6.47 7.88
N GLY A 350 -7.92 6.84 8.07
CA GLY A 350 -8.69 6.48 9.27
C GLY A 350 -8.46 7.40 10.48
N GLY A 351 -7.83 8.55 10.25
CA GLY A 351 -7.63 9.60 11.25
C GLY A 351 -6.29 9.58 11.97
N GLY A 352 -5.28 8.93 11.40
CA GLY A 352 -3.91 8.92 11.92
C GLY A 352 -3.02 7.90 11.19
N ASP A 353 -1.73 7.94 11.49
CA ASP A 353 -0.73 7.02 10.93
C ASP A 353 -0.96 5.56 11.36
N ALA A 354 -0.73 4.63 10.42
CA ALA A 354 -0.88 3.18 10.55
C ALA A 354 -2.29 2.69 10.95
N VAL A 355 -3.31 3.56 10.97
CA VAL A 355 -4.64 3.19 11.50
C VAL A 355 -5.38 2.21 10.59
N LYS A 356 -5.40 2.49 9.29
CA LYS A 356 -6.34 1.86 8.34
C LYS A 356 -5.76 0.67 7.59
N HIS A 357 -4.72 0.90 6.80
CA HIS A 357 -4.09 -0.14 5.98
C HIS A 357 -3.38 -1.17 6.85
N ALA A 358 -3.30 -2.41 6.35
CA ALA A 358 -2.68 -3.51 7.08
C ALA A 358 -1.16 -3.35 7.16
N ASP A 359 -0.57 -2.74 6.15
CA ASP A 359 0.83 -2.87 5.77
C ASP A 359 1.37 -1.53 5.21
N MET A 360 0.75 -0.40 5.60
CA MET A 360 1.20 0.92 5.20
C MET A 360 1.18 1.91 6.36
N SER A 361 2.32 2.55 6.60
CA SER A 361 2.57 3.51 7.69
C SER A 361 3.75 4.42 7.34
N SER A 362 3.97 5.47 8.15
CA SER A 362 5.09 6.40 7.93
C SER A 362 6.48 5.76 8.01
N GLU A 363 6.60 4.55 8.58
CA GLU A 363 7.85 3.79 8.53
C GLU A 363 8.29 3.54 7.08
N LEU A 364 7.33 3.39 6.15
CA LEU A 364 7.62 3.15 4.74
C LEU A 364 8.18 4.37 4.00
N ASN A 365 8.34 5.52 4.65
CA ASN A 365 9.18 6.57 4.07
C ASN A 365 10.62 6.07 3.91
N TRP A 366 11.13 5.44 4.97
CA TRP A 366 12.51 4.99 5.10
C TRP A 366 12.54 3.61 5.79
N PRO A 367 11.95 2.57 5.18
CA PRO A 367 11.83 1.27 5.81
C PRO A 367 13.19 0.57 5.81
N SER A 368 13.43 -0.29 6.81
CA SER A 368 14.55 -1.24 6.71
C SER A 368 14.25 -2.34 5.69
N ARG A 369 15.29 -3.01 5.20
CA ARG A 369 15.18 -4.18 4.32
C ARG A 369 14.26 -5.28 4.86
N ASP A 370 14.19 -5.45 6.18
CA ASP A 370 13.33 -6.46 6.83
C ASP A 370 11.87 -6.00 6.99
N CYS A 371 11.65 -4.68 7.00
CA CYS A 371 10.31 -4.10 7.01
C CYS A 371 9.63 -4.34 5.65
N ASP A 372 10.31 -3.97 4.55
CA ASP A 372 9.89 -4.25 3.19
C ASP A 372 11.13 -4.39 2.28
N ILE A 373 11.28 -5.53 1.59
CA ILE A 373 12.46 -5.78 0.74
C ILE A 373 12.51 -4.87 -0.49
N HIS A 374 11.36 -4.50 -1.05
CA HIS A 374 11.30 -3.68 -2.26
C HIS A 374 11.61 -2.22 -1.93
N MET A 375 10.98 -1.67 -0.89
CA MET A 375 11.17 -0.27 -0.50
C MET A 375 12.42 -0.06 0.36
N GLY A 376 12.77 -1.01 1.23
CA GLY A 376 13.88 -0.89 2.17
C GLY A 376 15.17 -1.57 1.70
N GLY A 377 15.08 -2.55 0.80
CA GLY A 377 16.24 -3.16 0.14
C GLY A 377 16.58 -2.48 -1.18
N TYR A 378 15.60 -2.43 -2.09
CA TYR A 378 15.77 -1.92 -3.47
C TYR A 378 15.47 -0.43 -3.65
N ASP A 379 15.09 0.27 -2.57
CA ASP A 379 14.69 1.69 -2.55
C ASP A 379 13.53 2.03 -3.49
N PHE A 380 12.60 1.09 -3.69
CA PHE A 380 11.47 1.32 -4.60
C PHE A 380 10.63 2.52 -4.19
N GLN A 381 10.37 3.43 -5.13
CA GLN A 381 9.25 4.36 -5.01
C GLN A 381 7.94 3.65 -5.34
N CYS A 382 6.81 4.15 -4.85
CA CYS A 382 5.50 3.52 -5.06
C CYS A 382 5.22 3.27 -6.55
N VAL A 383 5.58 4.23 -7.42
CA VAL A 383 5.34 4.18 -8.86
C VAL A 383 6.24 3.20 -9.62
N GLU A 384 7.28 2.63 -9.00
CA GLU A 384 8.04 1.52 -9.62
C GLU A 384 7.15 0.28 -9.77
N CYS A 385 6.25 0.03 -8.81
CA CYS A 385 5.19 -0.98 -8.93
C CYS A 385 3.90 -0.38 -9.47
N HIS A 386 3.41 0.70 -8.88
CA HIS A 386 2.19 1.41 -9.29
C HIS A 386 2.42 2.28 -10.53
N GLN A 387 2.88 1.67 -11.63
CA GLN A 387 3.22 2.45 -12.83
C GLN A 387 1.99 3.20 -13.31
N THR A 388 2.23 4.46 -13.62
CA THR A 388 1.18 5.45 -13.87
C THR A 388 1.25 5.86 -15.33
N ARG A 389 0.08 5.91 -15.98
CA ARG A 389 -0.05 6.40 -17.35
C ARG A 389 -1.16 7.41 -17.39
N ASN A 390 -0.91 8.59 -17.94
CA ASN A 390 -1.90 9.66 -18.05
C ASN A 390 -2.57 9.95 -16.69
N HIS A 391 -1.74 10.06 -15.64
CA HIS A 391 -2.17 10.24 -14.24
C HIS A 391 -3.13 9.18 -13.67
N LYS A 392 -3.33 8.06 -14.37
CA LYS A 392 -4.07 6.90 -13.88
C LYS A 392 -3.10 5.92 -13.23
N ILE A 393 -3.21 5.80 -11.90
CA ILE A 393 -2.27 5.06 -11.07
C ILE A 393 -2.71 3.61 -11.03
N SER A 394 -1.95 2.72 -11.65
CA SER A 394 -2.28 1.29 -11.68
C SER A 394 -2.24 0.70 -10.27
N GLY A 395 -3.20 -0.14 -9.93
CA GLY A 395 -3.28 -0.76 -8.62
C GLY A 395 -4.72 -1.16 -8.33
N ARG A 396 -4.86 -2.27 -7.63
CA ARG A 396 -6.17 -2.82 -7.29
C ARG A 396 -6.31 -2.94 -5.79
N SER A 397 -7.13 -2.06 -5.22
CA SER A 397 -7.51 -2.18 -3.82
C SER A 397 -8.56 -3.27 -3.63
N THR A 398 -8.54 -3.94 -2.48
CA THR A 398 -9.64 -4.79 -2.01
C THR A 398 -10.63 -4.03 -1.13
N SER A 399 -10.27 -2.81 -0.73
CA SER A 399 -11.07 -1.96 0.14
C SER A 399 -11.78 -0.82 -0.56
N ALA A 400 -11.41 -0.52 -1.81
CA ALA A 400 -12.10 0.41 -2.68
C ALA A 400 -12.39 -0.31 -4.02
N PRO A 401 -13.57 -0.08 -4.63
CA PRO A 401 -13.98 -0.81 -5.82
C PRO A 401 -13.33 -0.27 -7.11
N VAL A 402 -12.85 0.98 -7.10
CA VAL A 402 -12.30 1.66 -8.29
C VAL A 402 -10.95 1.08 -8.69
N VAL A 403 -10.76 0.87 -10.00
CA VAL A 403 -9.51 0.36 -10.55
C VAL A 403 -9.08 1.12 -11.81
N GLU A 404 -7.81 1.51 -11.85
CA GLU A 404 -7.17 2.23 -12.96
C GLU A 404 -6.03 1.45 -13.63
N GLY A 405 -5.94 0.16 -13.30
CA GLY A 405 -4.90 -0.76 -13.74
C GLY A 405 -4.67 -1.82 -12.66
N SER A 406 -3.97 -2.89 -12.98
CA SER A 406 -3.65 -3.96 -12.02
C SER A 406 -2.15 -4.09 -11.86
N ARG A 407 -1.74 -4.63 -10.71
CA ARG A 407 -0.37 -5.04 -10.43
C ARG A 407 -0.33 -6.41 -9.79
N ALA A 408 0.72 -7.15 -10.10
CA ALA A 408 0.98 -8.48 -9.56
C ALA A 408 2.49 -8.70 -9.39
N CYS A 409 2.87 -9.65 -8.54
CA CYS A 409 4.27 -10.03 -8.35
C CYS A 409 4.90 -10.47 -9.68
N GLU A 410 4.12 -11.13 -10.53
CA GLU A 410 4.48 -11.65 -11.84
C GLU A 410 4.82 -10.54 -12.88
N ASP A 411 4.57 -9.26 -12.56
CA ASP A 411 5.05 -8.14 -13.37
C ASP A 411 6.59 -8.02 -13.31
N CYS A 412 7.21 -8.44 -12.20
CA CYS A 412 8.67 -8.39 -11.97
C CYS A 412 9.31 -9.78 -11.70
N HIS A 413 8.50 -10.77 -11.34
CA HIS A 413 8.90 -12.17 -11.15
C HIS A 413 8.25 -13.05 -12.23
N THR A 414 8.70 -14.29 -12.42
CA THR A 414 7.92 -15.24 -13.24
C THR A 414 6.84 -15.91 -12.39
N SER A 415 5.94 -16.67 -13.02
CA SER A 415 4.99 -17.52 -12.30
C SER A 415 5.63 -18.71 -11.58
N ALA A 416 6.92 -18.97 -11.83
CA ALA A 416 7.73 -19.99 -11.17
C ALA A 416 9.00 -19.31 -10.59
N PRO A 417 8.85 -18.49 -9.54
CA PRO A 417 9.89 -17.56 -9.10
C PRO A 417 11.03 -18.20 -8.29
N HIS A 418 10.92 -19.49 -7.96
CA HIS A 418 11.94 -20.23 -7.23
C HIS A 418 12.90 -20.83 -8.25
N TYR A 419 13.99 -20.12 -8.50
CA TYR A 419 14.95 -20.43 -9.55
C TYR A 419 16.11 -21.26 -8.96
N GLY A 420 16.11 -22.55 -9.29
CA GLY A 420 17.14 -23.50 -8.91
C GLY A 420 16.75 -24.90 -9.40
N ASP A 421 17.74 -25.80 -9.46
CA ASP A 421 17.54 -27.18 -9.92
C ASP A 421 17.18 -28.12 -8.75
N SER A 422 16.70 -27.57 -7.64
CA SER A 422 16.38 -28.35 -6.43
C SER A 422 14.94 -28.86 -6.45
N LEU A 423 14.70 -29.98 -5.75
CA LEU A 423 13.34 -30.49 -5.52
C LEU A 423 12.46 -29.48 -4.77
N LEU A 424 13.07 -28.64 -3.92
CA LEU A 424 12.36 -27.59 -3.19
C LEU A 424 11.76 -26.56 -4.15
N ASP A 425 12.54 -26.10 -5.13
CA ASP A 425 12.11 -25.10 -6.11
C ASP A 425 10.91 -25.60 -6.91
N HIS A 426 10.95 -26.87 -7.34
CA HIS A 426 9.83 -27.51 -8.03
C HIS A 426 8.53 -27.46 -7.20
N HIS A 427 8.60 -27.85 -5.92
CA HIS A 427 7.44 -27.85 -5.05
C HIS A 427 6.92 -26.45 -4.77
N LEU A 428 7.79 -25.50 -4.46
CA LEU A 428 7.39 -24.12 -4.20
C LEU A 428 6.75 -23.47 -5.44
N ASN A 429 7.30 -23.72 -6.64
CA ASN A 429 6.70 -23.26 -7.89
C ASN A 429 5.31 -23.87 -8.13
N LYS A 430 5.10 -25.14 -7.76
CA LYS A 430 3.77 -25.77 -7.81
C LYS A 430 2.79 -25.15 -6.81
N HIS A 431 3.28 -24.62 -5.68
CA HIS A 431 2.43 -23.88 -4.75
C HIS A 431 1.89 -22.58 -5.34
N CYS A 432 2.61 -21.94 -6.25
CA CYS A 432 2.17 -20.70 -6.90
C CYS A 432 0.85 -20.84 -7.69
N ASP A 433 0.44 -22.07 -8.04
CA ASP A 433 -0.84 -22.36 -8.70
C ASP A 433 -2.05 -22.24 -7.75
N THR A 434 -1.81 -22.33 -6.44
CA THR A 434 -2.88 -22.43 -5.41
C THR A 434 -2.69 -21.44 -4.27
N VAL A 435 -1.48 -20.92 -4.05
CA VAL A 435 -1.10 -20.02 -2.95
C VAL A 435 -0.59 -18.71 -3.54
N GLY A 436 -1.16 -17.59 -3.10
CA GLY A 436 -0.69 -16.26 -3.48
C GLY A 436 0.67 -15.95 -2.86
N CYS A 437 1.54 -15.22 -3.56
CA CYS A 437 2.94 -14.98 -3.14
C CYS A 437 3.04 -14.43 -1.71
N ASN A 438 2.22 -13.43 -1.37
CA ASN A 438 2.26 -12.79 -0.05
C ASN A 438 1.74 -13.70 1.09
N THR A 439 1.08 -14.82 0.82
CA THR A 439 0.77 -15.82 1.85
C THR A 439 2.06 -16.33 2.48
N CYS A 440 3.10 -16.57 1.67
CA CYS A 440 4.39 -17.02 2.15
C CYS A 440 5.32 -15.85 2.49
N HIS A 441 5.28 -14.77 1.70
CA HIS A 441 6.26 -13.68 1.78
C HIS A 441 5.86 -12.51 2.69
N SER A 442 4.60 -12.44 3.14
CA SER A 442 4.11 -11.48 4.14
C SER A 442 3.40 -12.22 5.28
N PRO A 443 4.14 -13.05 6.06
CA PRO A 443 3.54 -13.92 7.08
C PRO A 443 2.86 -13.13 8.21
N VAL A 444 3.22 -11.87 8.41
CA VAL A 444 2.59 -10.94 9.34
C VAL A 444 2.33 -9.61 8.65
N TYR A 445 1.30 -8.89 9.09
CA TYR A 445 1.04 -7.51 8.68
C TYR A 445 1.22 -6.53 9.83
N SER A 446 1.25 -5.24 9.51
CA SER A 446 1.53 -4.13 10.43
C SER A 446 2.81 -4.42 11.20
N LYS A 447 3.80 -4.92 10.47
CA LYS A 447 5.05 -5.44 11.01
C LYS A 447 5.80 -4.35 11.74
N CYS A 448 5.76 -3.14 11.19
CA CYS A 448 6.61 -2.06 11.67
C CYS A 448 5.92 -1.11 12.65
N LEU A 449 4.61 -0.92 12.52
CA LEU A 449 3.79 -0.08 13.38
C LEU A 449 2.41 -0.70 13.60
N ALA A 450 1.89 -0.61 14.83
CA ALA A 450 0.60 -1.17 15.19
C ALA A 450 -0.57 -0.55 14.41
N THR A 451 -1.46 -1.40 13.89
CA THR A 451 -2.68 -1.01 13.17
C THR A 451 -3.94 -1.36 13.94
N LYS A 452 -5.03 -0.63 13.68
CA LYS A 452 -6.32 -0.89 14.30
C LYS A 452 -6.95 -2.14 13.69
N THR A 453 -7.39 -3.06 14.53
CA THR A 453 -8.09 -4.30 14.12
C THR A 453 -9.52 -4.37 14.63
N TRP A 454 -9.88 -3.48 15.56
CA TRP A 454 -11.22 -3.35 16.11
C TRP A 454 -11.60 -1.89 16.32
N TRP A 455 -12.85 -1.53 16.00
CA TRP A 455 -13.43 -0.23 16.31
C TRP A 455 -14.89 -0.38 16.74
N ASP A 456 -15.19 -0.05 17.99
CA ASP A 456 -16.55 -0.08 18.53
C ASP A 456 -17.10 1.34 18.68
N TRP A 457 -17.98 1.74 17.75
CA TRP A 457 -18.66 3.04 17.81
C TRP A 457 -19.75 3.11 18.88
N SER A 458 -20.23 1.97 19.39
CA SER A 458 -21.33 1.94 20.37
C SER A 458 -20.95 2.54 21.71
N THR A 459 -19.65 2.70 21.97
CA THR A 459 -19.12 3.25 23.22
C THR A 459 -18.76 4.73 23.11
N ALA A 460 -18.93 5.34 21.93
CA ALA A 460 -18.66 6.76 21.74
C ALA A 460 -19.70 7.63 22.47
N GLY A 461 -19.29 8.83 22.88
CA GLY A 461 -20.14 9.81 23.58
C GLY A 461 -19.78 10.02 25.04
N ASP A 462 -19.11 9.05 25.68
CA ASP A 462 -18.63 9.19 27.05
C ASP A 462 -17.36 10.05 27.09
N ARG A 463 -17.52 11.32 27.54
CA ARG A 463 -16.42 12.29 27.67
C ARG A 463 -15.60 12.10 28.94
N ASP A 464 -16.10 11.33 29.90
CA ASP A 464 -15.49 11.12 31.20
C ASP A 464 -14.54 9.91 31.19
N ARG A 465 -14.79 8.91 30.32
CA ARG A 465 -13.86 7.80 30.13
C ARG A 465 -12.50 8.31 29.62
N LYS A 466 -11.49 8.08 30.45
CA LYS A 466 -10.09 8.35 30.09
C LYS A 466 -9.55 7.24 29.21
N ALA A 467 -8.91 7.62 28.11
CA ALA A 467 -8.17 6.70 27.26
C ALA A 467 -6.99 6.10 28.02
N GLN A 468 -6.80 4.80 27.87
CA GLN A 468 -5.62 4.08 28.31
C GLN A 468 -4.75 3.79 27.10
N LYS A 469 -3.43 3.79 27.32
CA LYS A 469 -2.49 3.34 26.29
C LYS A 469 -2.32 1.84 26.41
N ASP A 470 -2.45 1.15 25.28
CA ASP A 470 -2.07 -0.25 25.19
C ASP A 470 -0.54 -0.43 25.20
N LYS A 471 -0.09 -1.68 25.06
CA LYS A 471 1.34 -2.01 25.05
C LYS A 471 2.13 -1.39 23.88
N TYR A 472 1.46 -0.88 22.85
CA TYR A 472 2.08 -0.18 21.71
C TYR A 472 2.01 1.35 21.86
N GLY A 473 1.51 1.84 22.99
CA GLY A 473 1.33 3.27 23.24
C GLY A 473 0.12 3.88 22.51
N LYS A 474 -0.77 3.07 21.93
CA LYS A 474 -1.97 3.52 21.22
C LYS A 474 -3.13 3.66 22.20
N GLU A 475 -3.94 4.70 22.02
CA GLU A 475 -5.14 4.91 22.82
C GLU A 475 -6.19 3.82 22.53
N ASP A 476 -6.78 3.26 23.58
CA ASP A 476 -7.87 2.28 23.52
C ASP A 476 -9.25 2.92 23.33
N TYR A 477 -9.35 4.25 23.43
CA TYR A 477 -10.60 4.99 23.41
C TYR A 477 -10.44 6.41 22.93
N ASN A 478 -11.49 6.93 22.31
CA ASN A 478 -11.66 8.35 22.09
C ASN A 478 -13.16 8.68 22.12
N TRP A 479 -13.59 9.65 22.93
CA TRP A 479 -15.02 9.94 23.12
C TRP A 479 -15.77 10.24 21.81
N MET A 480 -15.10 10.80 20.81
CA MET A 480 -15.69 11.08 19.49
C MET A 480 -15.90 9.84 18.64
N LYS A 481 -15.27 8.71 18.99
CA LYS A 481 -15.08 7.57 18.10
C LYS A 481 -15.38 6.22 18.76
N GLY A 482 -15.34 6.11 20.08
CA GLY A 482 -15.53 4.87 20.80
C GLY A 482 -14.22 4.11 21.07
N THR A 483 -14.31 2.78 21.22
CA THR A 483 -13.22 1.91 21.69
C THR A 483 -12.44 1.30 20.53
N PHE A 484 -11.13 1.10 20.71
CA PHE A 484 -10.22 0.54 19.71
C PHE A 484 -9.44 -0.66 20.24
N GLU A 485 -9.03 -1.54 19.33
CA GLU A 485 -7.93 -2.48 19.57
C GLU A 485 -6.91 -2.36 18.46
N TRP A 486 -5.64 -2.50 18.83
CA TRP A 486 -4.50 -2.42 17.95
C TRP A 486 -3.70 -3.71 17.99
N LYS A 487 -3.03 -4.03 16.89
CA LYS A 487 -2.06 -5.11 16.81
C LYS A 487 -0.86 -4.68 15.99
N GLU A 488 0.33 -5.12 16.40
CA GLU A 488 1.55 -5.07 15.61
C GLU A 488 1.92 -6.50 15.20
N SER A 489 2.52 -6.67 14.01
CA SER A 489 3.00 -7.97 13.51
C SER A 489 1.95 -9.10 13.60
N ALA A 490 0.71 -8.77 13.26
CA ALA A 490 -0.40 -9.70 13.40
C ALA A 490 -0.40 -10.77 12.29
N LYS A 491 -0.77 -12.00 12.67
CA LYS A 491 -1.04 -13.10 11.72
C LYS A 491 -2.24 -12.73 10.82
N PRO A 492 -2.13 -12.86 9.49
CA PRO A 492 -3.23 -12.70 8.55
C PRO A 492 -4.33 -13.75 8.71
N GLU A 493 -5.53 -13.40 8.28
CA GLU A 493 -6.58 -14.36 7.93
C GLU A 493 -6.36 -14.85 6.49
N TYR A 494 -6.47 -16.16 6.25
CA TYR A 494 -6.28 -16.73 4.92
C TYR A 494 -7.61 -17.13 4.31
N ALA A 495 -7.86 -16.68 3.08
CA ALA A 495 -9.09 -17.00 2.35
C ALA A 495 -8.79 -17.32 0.88
N TRP A 496 -9.69 -18.07 0.25
CA TRP A 496 -9.68 -18.22 -1.20
C TRP A 496 -10.04 -16.91 -1.88
N TYR A 497 -9.25 -16.53 -2.88
CA TYR A 497 -9.47 -15.31 -3.62
C TYR A 497 -9.13 -15.50 -5.10
N ASN A 498 -10.11 -15.25 -5.98
CA ASN A 498 -9.97 -15.39 -7.43
C ASN A 498 -9.81 -14.05 -8.16
N GLY A 499 -9.54 -12.98 -7.41
CA GLY A 499 -9.52 -11.66 -7.99
C GLY A 499 -10.92 -11.05 -8.14
N PHE A 500 -11.90 -11.39 -7.31
CA PHE A 500 -13.12 -10.59 -7.17
C PHE A 500 -13.46 -10.36 -5.70
N MET A 501 -14.15 -9.25 -5.41
CA MET A 501 -14.66 -8.93 -4.09
C MET A 501 -16.19 -8.86 -4.14
N LYS A 502 -16.87 -9.36 -3.11
CA LYS A 502 -18.21 -8.90 -2.76
C LYS A 502 -18.09 -7.63 -1.94
N ARG A 503 -19.01 -6.69 -2.16
CA ARG A 503 -19.02 -5.42 -1.46
C ARG A 503 -20.43 -5.04 -1.05
N HIS A 504 -20.59 -4.69 0.22
CA HIS A 504 -21.77 -3.99 0.71
C HIS A 504 -21.62 -2.49 0.41
N VAL A 505 -22.61 -1.90 -0.24
CA VAL A 505 -22.67 -0.47 -0.55
C VAL A 505 -23.80 0.22 0.21
N LEU A 506 -23.82 1.55 0.16
CA LEU A 506 -24.88 2.34 0.77
C LEU A 506 -26.27 1.91 0.25
N GLY A 507 -27.20 1.69 1.18
CA GLY A 507 -28.58 1.26 0.90
C GLY A 507 -28.77 -0.26 0.86
N ASP A 508 -27.70 -1.06 0.80
CA ASP A 508 -27.82 -2.52 0.89
C ASP A 508 -28.34 -2.93 2.26
N THR A 509 -29.18 -3.97 2.29
CA THR A 509 -29.59 -4.59 3.56
C THR A 509 -28.42 -5.36 4.18
N ILE A 510 -28.23 -5.22 5.48
CA ILE A 510 -27.24 -5.97 6.25
C ILE A 510 -27.59 -7.47 6.28
N ASN A 511 -26.67 -8.30 6.76
CA ASN A 511 -26.94 -9.73 6.94
C ASN A 511 -28.26 -9.92 7.74
N PRO A 512 -29.26 -10.66 7.23
CA PRO A 512 -30.52 -10.87 7.92
C PRO A 512 -30.37 -11.40 9.35
N ASP A 513 -29.36 -12.25 9.58
CA ASP A 513 -29.06 -12.84 10.89
C ASP A 513 -28.27 -11.91 11.82
N ALA A 514 -27.80 -10.75 11.33
CA ALA A 514 -27.12 -9.74 12.13
C ALA A 514 -28.14 -8.91 12.92
N VAL A 515 -28.66 -9.48 14.01
CA VAL A 515 -29.69 -8.86 14.86
C VAL A 515 -29.18 -7.70 15.73
N GLY A 516 -27.86 -7.58 15.92
CA GLY A 516 -27.26 -6.47 16.66
C GLY A 516 -27.75 -6.31 18.11
N PHE A 517 -27.69 -5.09 18.64
CA PHE A 517 -28.21 -4.71 19.96
C PHE A 517 -28.66 -3.24 19.96
N ARG A 518 -29.57 -2.87 20.87
CA ARG A 518 -30.17 -1.53 20.92
C ARG A 518 -29.30 -0.51 21.66
N PRO A 519 -29.49 0.80 21.44
CA PRO A 519 -28.85 1.83 22.23
C PRO A 519 -29.17 1.66 23.72
N GLY A 520 -28.16 1.74 24.59
CA GLY A 520 -28.30 1.52 26.03
C GLY A 520 -28.18 0.06 26.49
N GLU A 521 -28.18 -0.92 25.58
CA GLU A 521 -27.86 -2.30 25.93
C GLU A 521 -26.33 -2.49 26.06
N GLU A 522 -25.89 -3.04 27.19
CA GLU A 522 -24.48 -3.32 27.43
C GLU A 522 -24.15 -4.78 27.13
N LEU A 523 -23.35 -4.99 26.07
CA LEU A 523 -22.76 -6.29 25.78
C LEU A 523 -21.29 -6.31 26.21
N THR A 524 -20.88 -7.42 26.80
CA THR A 524 -19.47 -7.71 27.04
C THR A 524 -18.70 -7.79 25.73
N TYR A 525 -17.38 -7.60 25.81
CA TYR A 525 -16.49 -7.76 24.66
C TYR A 525 -16.69 -9.11 23.94
N ALA A 526 -16.76 -10.21 24.69
CA ALA A 526 -16.96 -11.54 24.13
C ALA A 526 -18.28 -11.66 23.37
N GLN A 527 -19.37 -11.10 23.91
CA GLN A 527 -20.68 -11.07 23.23
C GLN A 527 -20.62 -10.25 21.93
N LYS A 528 -20.02 -9.06 21.96
CA LYS A 528 -19.84 -8.22 20.76
C LYS A 528 -19.03 -8.93 19.67
N ARG A 529 -17.98 -9.64 20.06
CA ARG A 529 -17.15 -10.45 19.13
C ARG A 529 -17.89 -11.68 18.60
N ALA A 530 -18.87 -12.20 19.34
CA ALA A 530 -19.67 -13.36 18.94
C ALA A 530 -20.82 -13.03 17.98
N LEU A 531 -21.29 -11.77 17.93
CA LEU A 531 -22.37 -11.32 17.04
C LEU A 531 -22.18 -11.78 15.59
N VAL A 532 -23.27 -12.10 14.90
CA VAL A 532 -23.25 -12.36 13.46
C VAL A 532 -22.80 -11.10 12.73
N LYS A 533 -21.85 -11.26 11.79
CA LYS A 533 -21.21 -10.15 11.09
C LYS A 533 -21.86 -9.90 9.74
N THR A 534 -21.93 -8.62 9.36
CA THR A 534 -22.11 -8.21 7.97
C THR A 534 -20.74 -7.90 7.37
N ASN A 535 -20.35 -8.62 6.32
CA ASN A 535 -19.09 -8.36 5.63
C ASN A 535 -19.27 -7.19 4.66
N ILE A 536 -18.58 -6.07 4.92
CA ILE A 536 -18.55 -4.91 4.01
C ILE A 536 -17.74 -5.20 2.76
N THR A 537 -16.62 -5.91 2.94
CA THR A 537 -15.85 -6.47 1.83
C THR A 537 -15.55 -7.92 2.13
N GLU A 538 -15.67 -8.78 1.13
CA GLU A 538 -15.41 -10.21 1.25
C GLU A 538 -14.72 -10.73 -0.02
N PRO A 539 -13.60 -11.46 0.10
CA PRO A 539 -12.95 -12.06 -1.05
C PRO A 539 -13.83 -13.17 -1.64
N ILE A 540 -13.98 -13.15 -2.96
CA ILE A 540 -14.64 -14.24 -3.68
C ILE A 540 -13.59 -15.28 -4.05
N GLY A 541 -13.88 -16.53 -3.74
CA GLY A 541 -13.08 -17.66 -4.17
C GLY A 541 -13.56 -18.95 -3.52
N SER A 542 -13.07 -20.08 -4.03
CA SER A 542 -13.29 -21.37 -3.39
C SER A 542 -12.20 -22.35 -3.77
N MET A 543 -12.07 -23.44 -3.00
CA MET A 543 -11.17 -24.54 -3.33
C MET A 543 -11.43 -25.16 -4.72
N LYS A 544 -12.70 -25.14 -5.17
CA LYS A 544 -13.13 -25.72 -6.46
C LYS A 544 -12.88 -24.80 -7.65
N ASP A 545 -12.64 -23.51 -7.41
CA ASP A 545 -12.39 -22.53 -8.46
C ASP A 545 -10.90 -22.54 -8.84
N PRO A 546 -10.54 -22.93 -10.09
CA PRO A 546 -9.15 -23.04 -10.51
C PRO A 546 -8.41 -21.69 -10.59
N HIS A 547 -9.11 -20.55 -10.50
CA HIS A 547 -8.50 -19.23 -10.47
C HIS A 547 -8.28 -18.70 -9.06
N SER A 548 -8.89 -19.33 -8.04
CA SER A 548 -8.70 -18.92 -6.66
C SER A 548 -7.28 -19.22 -6.17
N LYS A 549 -6.67 -18.34 -5.38
CA LYS A 549 -5.46 -18.64 -4.61
C LYS A 549 -5.70 -18.34 -3.13
N ILE A 550 -5.08 -19.11 -2.23
CA ILE A 550 -5.05 -18.82 -0.79
C ILE A 550 -4.26 -17.52 -0.61
N THR A 551 -4.91 -16.50 -0.08
CA THR A 551 -4.41 -15.11 -0.04
C THR A 551 -4.55 -14.54 1.38
N PRO A 552 -3.60 -13.71 1.86
CA PRO A 552 -3.62 -13.14 3.20
C PRO A 552 -4.44 -11.85 3.28
N PHE A 553 -5.22 -11.69 4.36
CA PHE A 553 -6.04 -10.52 4.64
C PHE A 553 -5.92 -10.08 6.11
N LYS A 554 -5.88 -8.76 6.33
CA LYS A 554 -6.30 -8.15 7.59
C LYS A 554 -7.82 -8.13 7.65
N ILE A 555 -8.37 -8.50 8.80
CA ILE A 555 -9.78 -8.26 9.11
C ILE A 555 -9.86 -7.02 10.00
N MET A 556 -10.44 -5.95 9.46
CA MET A 556 -10.93 -4.87 10.30
C MET A 556 -12.34 -5.25 10.77
N ALA A 557 -12.49 -5.48 12.06
CA ALA A 557 -13.78 -5.78 12.66
C ALA A 557 -14.31 -4.53 13.41
N ALA A 558 -15.62 -4.37 13.50
CA ALA A 558 -16.20 -3.20 14.14
C ALA A 558 -17.59 -3.47 14.71
N ILE A 559 -18.02 -2.58 15.59
CA ILE A 559 -19.43 -2.33 15.89
C ILE A 559 -19.78 -0.97 15.31
N GLN A 560 -20.79 -0.91 14.44
CA GLN A 560 -21.19 0.31 13.76
C GLN A 560 -22.72 0.41 13.65
N PRO A 561 -23.27 1.59 13.34
CA PRO A 561 -24.70 1.82 13.39
C PRO A 561 -25.41 1.30 12.13
N ALA A 562 -26.62 0.80 12.33
CA ALA A 562 -27.57 0.40 11.28
C ALA A 562 -28.99 0.86 11.64
N ASP A 563 -29.80 1.11 10.62
CA ASP A 563 -31.22 1.42 10.79
C ASP A 563 -31.96 0.20 11.32
N ALA A 564 -32.76 0.36 12.38
CA ALA A 564 -33.44 -0.75 13.03
C ALA A 564 -34.58 -1.35 12.19
N GLU A 565 -35.22 -0.55 11.34
CA GLU A 565 -36.35 -0.98 10.49
C GLU A 565 -35.91 -1.28 9.06
N HIS A 566 -35.20 -0.34 8.42
CA HIS A 566 -34.75 -0.48 7.04
C HIS A 566 -33.54 -1.40 6.88
N ARG A 567 -32.87 -1.74 8.00
CA ARG A 567 -31.82 -2.76 8.06
C ARG A 567 -30.64 -2.48 7.10
N HIS A 568 -30.30 -1.23 6.84
CA HIS A 568 -29.06 -0.85 6.14
C HIS A 568 -28.10 -0.14 7.10
N LEU A 569 -26.80 -0.12 6.79
CA LEU A 569 -25.81 0.61 7.59
C LEU A 569 -26.04 2.12 7.49
N LEU A 570 -25.96 2.82 8.63
CA LEU A 570 -26.20 4.26 8.70
C LEU A 570 -24.97 5.08 8.32
N VAL A 571 -25.21 6.26 7.75
CA VAL A 571 -24.22 7.30 7.50
C VAL A 571 -24.33 8.35 8.59
N PRO A 572 -23.39 8.43 9.55
CA PRO A 572 -23.43 9.48 10.56
C PRO A 572 -22.78 10.78 10.08
N HIS A 573 -23.42 11.89 10.39
CA HIS A 573 -22.81 13.21 10.38
C HIS A 573 -21.93 13.41 11.62
N THR A 574 -20.62 13.28 11.45
CA THR A 574 -19.67 13.30 12.57
C THR A 574 -18.89 14.60 12.67
N PHE A 575 -18.55 15.20 11.53
CA PHE A 575 -17.77 16.44 11.46
C PHE A 575 -18.66 17.64 11.13
N PRO A 576 -18.63 18.73 11.91
CA PRO A 576 -19.51 19.86 11.66
C PRO A 576 -19.15 20.61 10.38
N TYR A 577 -20.16 21.12 9.67
CA TYR A 577 -19.95 21.95 8.47
C TYR A 577 -19.25 23.28 8.80
N ASP A 578 -19.62 23.87 9.94
CA ASP A 578 -19.09 25.12 10.47
C ASP A 578 -19.21 25.16 12.00
N LYS A 579 -19.04 26.33 12.62
CA LYS A 579 -19.08 26.47 14.10
C LYS A 579 -20.50 26.43 14.68
N GLU A 580 -21.49 26.70 13.84
CA GLU A 580 -22.90 26.83 14.22
C GLU A 580 -23.62 25.48 14.15
N ASP A 581 -23.15 24.58 13.29
CA ASP A 581 -23.64 23.20 13.19
C ASP A 581 -23.54 22.43 14.52
N LYS A 582 -24.71 22.11 15.09
CA LYS A 582 -24.88 21.28 16.29
C LYS A 582 -25.32 19.84 16.00
N THR A 583 -25.56 19.51 14.74
CA THR A 583 -26.04 18.18 14.34
C THR A 583 -24.90 17.15 14.29
N ALA A 584 -23.65 17.62 14.12
CA ALA A 584 -22.48 16.76 14.08
C ALA A 584 -22.16 16.10 15.43
N PHE A 585 -21.95 14.78 15.42
CA PHE A 585 -21.67 14.00 16.62
C PHE A 585 -20.46 14.50 17.43
N TRP A 586 -19.37 14.95 16.78
CA TRP A 586 -18.19 15.46 17.50
C TRP A 586 -18.39 16.84 18.14
N VAL A 587 -19.58 17.43 18.03
CA VAL A 587 -19.98 18.64 18.74
C VAL A 587 -21.00 18.31 19.81
N SER A 588 -22.10 17.65 19.44
CA SER A 588 -23.25 17.41 20.31
C SER A 588 -23.14 16.15 21.17
N ALA A 589 -22.39 15.14 20.72
CA ALA A 589 -22.50 13.75 21.20
C ALA A 589 -23.92 13.16 21.07
N ASP A 590 -24.72 13.67 20.13
CA ASP A 590 -26.07 13.18 19.83
C ASP A 590 -26.05 12.32 18.56
N TRP A 591 -26.29 11.01 18.73
CA TRP A 591 -26.34 10.06 17.61
C TRP A 591 -27.56 10.24 16.72
N GLN A 592 -28.71 10.62 17.29
CA GLN A 592 -29.94 10.77 16.51
C GLN A 592 -29.81 11.92 15.52
N ALA A 593 -29.40 13.10 16.00
CA ALA A 593 -29.16 14.25 15.14
C ALA A 593 -28.11 13.97 14.05
N ALA A 594 -27.07 13.19 14.40
CA ALA A 594 -26.02 12.81 13.46
C ALA A 594 -26.54 11.87 12.36
N PHE A 595 -27.39 10.89 12.68
CA PHE A 595 -27.96 9.98 11.69
C PHE A 595 -28.99 10.69 10.81
N GLU A 596 -29.85 11.53 11.37
CA GLU A 596 -30.84 12.30 10.59
C GLU A 596 -30.16 13.14 9.50
N GLU A 597 -29.15 13.93 9.86
CA GLU A 597 -28.45 14.79 8.90
C GLU A 597 -27.61 13.97 7.91
N GLY A 598 -26.89 12.95 8.38
CA GLY A 598 -26.03 12.13 7.53
C GLY A 598 -26.82 11.30 6.50
N MET A 599 -27.95 10.71 6.91
CA MET A 599 -28.83 9.95 6.02
C MET A 599 -29.57 10.84 5.02
N LYS A 600 -29.98 12.04 5.45
CA LYS A 600 -30.53 13.06 4.55
C LYS A 600 -29.53 13.46 3.46
N LYS A 601 -28.25 13.66 3.81
CA LYS A 601 -27.19 13.92 2.82
C LYS A 601 -26.91 12.72 1.92
N ALA A 602 -26.97 11.50 2.47
CA ALA A 602 -26.87 10.27 1.70
C ALA A 602 -28.08 10.00 0.80
N LYS A 603 -29.18 10.75 0.97
CA LYS A 603 -30.47 10.56 0.28
C LYS A 603 -31.03 9.15 0.48
N LEU A 604 -30.85 8.62 1.69
CA LEU A 604 -31.37 7.33 2.12
C LEU A 604 -32.37 7.53 3.27
N PRO A 605 -33.41 6.68 3.37
CA PRO A 605 -34.40 6.81 4.42
C PRO A 605 -33.79 6.47 5.79
N TYR A 606 -34.24 7.16 6.82
CA TYR A 606 -33.95 6.86 8.21
C TYR A 606 -35.27 6.69 8.96
N SER A 607 -35.45 5.58 9.67
CA SER A 607 -36.69 5.27 10.39
C SER A 607 -36.87 6.11 11.66
N GLY A 608 -35.79 6.71 12.16
CA GLY A 608 -35.75 7.33 13.50
C GLY A 608 -35.25 6.36 14.58
N GLU A 609 -35.09 5.08 14.26
CA GLU A 609 -34.56 4.07 15.16
C GLU A 609 -33.25 3.45 14.60
N TYR A 610 -32.28 3.25 15.49
CA TYR A 610 -31.01 2.65 15.13
C TYR A 610 -30.61 1.53 16.10
N MET A 611 -29.71 0.68 15.63
CA MET A 611 -29.11 -0.43 16.36
C MET A 611 -27.62 -0.53 16.04
N TRP A 612 -26.89 -1.22 16.91
CA TRP A 612 -25.46 -1.49 16.75
C TRP A 612 -25.24 -2.89 16.21
N VAL A 613 -24.47 -3.00 15.12
CA VAL A 613 -24.19 -4.27 14.44
C VAL A 613 -22.72 -4.54 14.29
N ALA A 614 -22.36 -5.82 14.28
CA ALA A 614 -20.99 -6.24 13.99
C ALA A 614 -20.74 -6.26 12.48
N THR A 615 -19.61 -5.68 12.06
CA THR A 615 -19.18 -5.69 10.66
C THR A 615 -17.72 -6.13 10.54
N ASN A 616 -17.41 -6.74 9.40
CA ASN A 616 -16.04 -7.08 9.02
C ASN A 616 -15.71 -6.44 7.67
N MET A 617 -14.43 -6.12 7.49
CA MET A 617 -13.89 -5.66 6.22
C MET A 617 -12.57 -6.37 5.98
N TYR A 618 -12.49 -7.12 4.87
CA TYR A 618 -11.29 -7.81 4.43
C TYR A 618 -10.38 -6.85 3.64
N TRP A 619 -9.13 -6.75 4.08
CA TRP A 619 -8.08 -5.92 3.50
C TRP A 619 -6.91 -6.81 3.10
N ARG A 620 -6.68 -6.98 1.80
CA ARG A 620 -5.58 -7.79 1.28
C ARG A 620 -4.23 -7.18 1.65
N ILE A 621 -3.26 -8.04 1.95
CA ILE A 621 -1.89 -7.64 2.32
C ILE A 621 -0.99 -7.71 1.08
N GLU A 622 -0.40 -6.58 0.72
CA GLU A 622 0.31 -6.33 -0.55
C GLU A 622 1.76 -5.86 -0.36
N HIS A 623 2.04 -5.22 0.77
CA HIS A 623 3.33 -4.61 1.13
C HIS A 623 3.93 -5.30 2.36
N GLU A 624 5.01 -4.71 2.90
CA GLU A 624 5.82 -5.25 3.98
C GLU A 624 6.34 -6.65 3.64
N VAL A 625 6.67 -6.88 2.37
CA VAL A 625 7.19 -8.16 1.88
C VAL A 625 8.54 -8.42 2.53
N MET A 626 8.68 -9.58 3.17
CA MET A 626 9.91 -9.96 3.86
C MET A 626 10.99 -10.46 2.90
N PRO A 627 12.28 -10.37 3.28
CA PRO A 627 13.34 -11.12 2.63
C PRO A 627 13.00 -12.61 2.50
N LYS A 628 13.45 -13.25 1.42
CA LYS A 628 13.14 -14.66 1.09
C LYS A 628 13.52 -15.63 2.22
N GLU A 629 14.53 -15.30 3.01
CA GLU A 629 15.00 -16.09 4.16
C GLU A 629 13.95 -16.17 5.29
N HIS A 630 12.96 -15.27 5.27
CA HIS A 630 11.89 -15.18 6.26
C HIS A 630 10.51 -15.50 5.68
N ALA A 631 10.44 -16.10 4.49
CA ALA A 631 9.18 -16.65 3.99
C ALA A 631 8.71 -17.84 4.84
N LEU A 632 7.41 -18.14 4.85
CA LEU A 632 6.89 -19.31 5.58
C LEU A 632 7.55 -20.61 5.12
N SER A 633 7.95 -21.45 6.07
CA SER A 633 8.47 -22.79 5.85
C SER A 633 7.35 -23.81 5.64
N CYS A 634 7.74 -25.02 5.21
CA CYS A 634 6.82 -26.13 5.04
C CYS A 634 6.12 -26.48 6.35
N VAL A 635 6.87 -26.62 7.46
CA VAL A 635 6.34 -27.02 8.78
C VAL A 635 5.41 -25.96 9.38
N GLN A 636 5.61 -24.68 9.05
CA GLN A 636 4.72 -23.62 9.50
C GLN A 636 3.29 -23.82 8.98
N CYS A 637 3.12 -24.28 7.74
CA CYS A 637 1.79 -24.60 7.19
C CYS A 637 1.39 -26.06 7.46
N HIS A 638 2.30 -27.00 7.22
CA HIS A 638 2.06 -28.44 7.29
C HIS A 638 2.59 -29.02 8.60
N THR A 639 1.77 -28.94 9.66
CA THR A 639 2.10 -29.51 10.98
C THR A 639 2.50 -30.98 10.88
N SER A 640 1.95 -31.72 9.92
CA SER A 640 2.26 -33.14 9.71
C SER A 640 3.69 -33.44 9.29
N LEU A 641 4.48 -32.44 8.88
CA LEU A 641 5.91 -32.59 8.59
C LEU A 641 6.78 -32.47 9.84
N LYS A 642 6.20 -32.02 10.97
CA LYS A 642 6.92 -31.87 12.23
C LYS A 642 7.32 -33.25 12.77
N GLY A 643 8.61 -33.55 12.74
CA GLY A 643 9.18 -34.80 13.23
C GLY A 643 9.49 -35.84 12.15
N ASP A 644 9.14 -35.60 10.89
CA ASP A 644 9.59 -36.41 9.77
C ASP A 644 11.13 -36.28 9.64
N ARG A 645 11.82 -37.43 9.59
CA ARG A 645 13.30 -37.48 9.59
C ARG A 645 13.89 -37.55 8.19
N THR A 646 13.09 -37.96 7.21
CA THR A 646 13.48 -38.18 5.82
C THR A 646 12.41 -37.65 4.89
N CYS A 647 12.77 -37.48 3.63
CA CYS A 647 11.82 -37.14 2.57
C CYS A 647 10.98 -38.33 2.09
N ASP A 648 11.14 -39.53 2.68
CA ASP A 648 10.64 -40.81 2.15
C ASP A 648 9.12 -40.89 2.02
N ARG A 649 8.41 -40.04 2.78
CA ARG A 649 6.95 -39.90 2.65
C ARG A 649 6.52 -39.39 1.28
N CYS A 650 7.41 -38.63 0.62
CA CYS A 650 7.13 -37.98 -0.66
C CYS A 650 8.21 -38.24 -1.73
N HIS A 651 9.41 -38.71 -1.36
CA HIS A 651 10.57 -38.91 -2.24
C HIS A 651 11.28 -40.24 -1.97
N GLN A 652 12.25 -40.60 -2.82
CA GLN A 652 13.19 -41.69 -2.51
C GLN A 652 14.38 -41.13 -1.71
N ASP A 653 14.92 -41.91 -0.78
CA ASP A 653 16.01 -41.52 0.13
C ASP A 653 17.23 -40.95 -0.62
N GLY A 654 17.38 -39.62 -0.56
CA GLY A 654 18.61 -38.93 -0.89
C GLY A 654 19.43 -38.71 0.37
N ARG A 655 20.39 -39.60 0.67
CA ARG A 655 21.21 -39.57 1.90
C ARG A 655 21.95 -38.25 2.17
N ASN A 656 22.07 -37.38 1.16
CA ASN A 656 22.73 -36.08 1.25
C ASN A 656 21.77 -34.92 1.57
N ALA A 657 20.45 -35.13 1.51
CA ALA A 657 19.46 -34.08 1.75
C ALA A 657 19.20 -33.88 3.25
N LYS A 658 19.44 -32.67 3.76
CA LYS A 658 19.11 -32.29 5.14
C LYS A 658 17.63 -31.93 5.27
N PHE A 659 16.77 -32.95 5.28
CA PHE A 659 15.32 -32.78 5.24
C PHE A 659 14.79 -31.81 6.30
N ARG A 660 15.22 -31.95 7.55
CA ARG A 660 14.79 -31.07 8.64
C ARG A 660 15.10 -29.60 8.37
N GLU A 661 16.30 -29.30 7.88
CA GLU A 661 16.69 -27.95 7.50
C GLU A 661 15.80 -27.42 6.38
N LEU A 662 15.47 -28.25 5.39
CA LEU A 662 14.64 -27.88 4.25
C LEU A 662 13.19 -27.55 4.63
N VAL A 663 12.59 -28.29 5.57
CA VAL A 663 11.17 -28.11 5.92
C VAL A 663 10.95 -27.12 7.07
N GLU A 664 11.95 -26.90 7.93
CA GLU A 664 11.86 -25.99 9.07
C GLU A 664 12.40 -24.58 8.77
N LYS A 665 13.33 -24.42 7.81
CA LYS A 665 13.90 -23.12 7.45
C LYS A 665 12.84 -22.22 6.81
N GLY A 666 12.52 -21.12 7.49
CA GLY A 666 11.59 -20.09 7.01
C GLY A 666 11.48 -18.95 8.03
N ALA A 667 10.28 -18.40 8.20
CA ALA A 667 10.04 -17.24 9.05
C ALA A 667 10.50 -17.49 10.50
N ASP A 668 11.56 -16.81 10.90
CA ASP A 668 12.12 -16.87 12.25
C ASP A 668 11.46 -15.80 13.14
N PHE A 669 10.37 -16.21 13.78
CA PHE A 669 9.65 -15.34 14.71
C PHE A 669 10.44 -15.03 15.99
N GLU A 670 11.43 -15.86 16.35
CA GLU A 670 12.29 -15.55 17.50
C GLU A 670 13.24 -14.40 17.15
N HIS A 671 13.84 -14.43 15.95
CA HIS A 671 14.64 -13.30 15.44
C HIS A 671 13.81 -12.02 15.32
N LEU A 672 12.58 -12.09 14.81
CA LEU A 672 11.68 -10.93 14.77
C LEU A 672 11.34 -10.42 16.17
N ARG A 673 11.11 -11.30 17.15
CA ARG A 673 10.89 -10.90 18.55
C ARG A 673 12.12 -10.21 19.13
N LEU A 674 13.33 -10.71 18.86
CA LEU A 674 14.59 -10.08 19.28
C LEU A 674 14.78 -8.69 18.64
N LYS A 675 14.20 -8.46 17.46
CA LYS A 675 14.09 -7.14 16.81
C LYS A 675 12.96 -6.26 17.36
N GLY A 676 12.29 -6.68 18.44
CA GLY A 676 11.24 -5.92 19.10
C GLY A 676 9.83 -6.12 18.55
N ARG A 677 9.61 -7.08 17.65
CA ARG A 677 8.29 -7.34 17.05
C ARG A 677 7.39 -8.16 17.96
N ASP A 678 6.09 -7.85 17.96
CA ASP A 678 5.08 -8.59 18.75
C ASP A 678 4.65 -9.91 18.12
N VAL A 679 5.62 -10.81 17.90
CA VAL A 679 5.41 -12.12 17.29
C VAL A 679 5.61 -13.27 18.29
N GLY A 680 5.71 -12.98 19.58
CA GLY A 680 6.02 -13.98 20.61
C GLY A 680 5.04 -15.17 20.63
N SER A 681 3.76 -14.90 20.34
CA SER A 681 2.72 -15.93 20.24
C SER A 681 2.84 -16.84 19.00
N LEU A 682 3.66 -16.46 18.02
CA LEU A 682 3.87 -17.19 16.77
C LEU A 682 5.12 -18.10 16.80
N ILE A 683 5.93 -18.01 17.86
CA ILE A 683 7.15 -18.81 18.00
C ILE A 683 6.77 -20.29 18.14
N GLY A 684 7.31 -21.11 17.25
CA GLY A 684 7.06 -22.56 17.22
C GLY A 684 5.63 -22.93 16.79
N THR A 685 4.80 -21.96 16.39
CA THR A 685 3.46 -22.21 15.87
C THR A 685 3.53 -22.92 14.52
N THR A 686 2.82 -24.03 14.43
CA THR A 686 2.49 -24.71 13.17
C THR A 686 1.00 -24.51 12.89
N ASP A 687 0.49 -25.01 11.75
CA ASP A 687 -0.90 -24.78 11.32
C ASP A 687 -1.19 -23.28 11.06
N TYR A 688 -0.24 -22.63 10.39
CA TYR A 688 -0.37 -21.22 10.04
C TYR A 688 -1.58 -20.99 9.11
N ILE A 689 -1.93 -21.97 8.28
CA ILE A 689 -3.11 -21.96 7.41
C ILE A 689 -4.11 -23.00 7.94
N ASP A 690 -5.29 -22.54 8.37
CA ASP A 690 -6.39 -23.43 8.73
C ASP A 690 -7.00 -24.07 7.47
N PHE A 691 -6.45 -25.22 7.07
CA PHE A 691 -6.88 -25.92 5.86
C PHE A 691 -8.33 -26.40 5.94
N LYS A 692 -8.83 -26.74 7.13
CA LYS A 692 -10.22 -27.19 7.32
C LYS A 692 -11.20 -26.06 7.04
N LYS A 693 -10.91 -24.85 7.52
CA LYS A 693 -11.68 -23.64 7.19
C LYS A 693 -11.67 -23.32 5.70
N LEU A 694 -10.61 -23.68 4.99
CA LEU A 694 -10.49 -23.55 3.53
C LEU A 694 -11.16 -24.69 2.74
N GLY A 695 -11.77 -25.67 3.41
CA GLY A 695 -12.52 -26.76 2.79
C GLY A 695 -11.69 -28.01 2.47
N TYR A 696 -10.43 -28.10 2.92
CA TYR A 696 -9.69 -29.35 2.89
C TYR A 696 -10.18 -30.29 4.00
N LYS A 697 -10.02 -31.60 3.78
CA LYS A 697 -10.36 -32.62 4.79
C LYS A 697 -9.43 -32.53 6.01
N ASP A 698 -8.14 -32.35 5.74
CA ASP A 698 -7.08 -32.19 6.72
C ASP A 698 -5.89 -31.48 6.04
N ASP A 699 -4.70 -31.53 6.64
CA ASP A 699 -3.45 -31.15 6.00
C ASP A 699 -3.38 -31.73 4.56
N PRO A 700 -3.26 -30.89 3.49
CA PRO A 700 -3.28 -31.33 2.11
C PRO A 700 -2.16 -32.30 1.75
N ILE A 701 -1.04 -32.28 2.49
CA ILE A 701 0.06 -33.23 2.28
C ILE A 701 -0.33 -34.67 2.70
N LEU A 702 -1.29 -34.82 3.60
CA LEU A 702 -1.81 -36.11 4.06
C LEU A 702 -3.04 -36.55 3.27
N SER A 703 -3.94 -35.60 3.01
CA SER A 703 -5.28 -35.89 2.48
C SER A 703 -5.44 -35.57 0.99
N GLY A 704 -4.45 -34.94 0.37
CA GLY A 704 -4.54 -34.40 -0.98
C GLY A 704 -5.49 -33.20 -1.05
N GLY A 705 -5.78 -32.74 -2.26
CA GLY A 705 -6.71 -31.64 -2.48
C GLY A 705 -6.51 -31.00 -3.85
N ARG A 706 -6.46 -29.67 -3.92
CA ARG A 706 -6.18 -28.96 -5.19
C ARG A 706 -4.75 -29.22 -5.69
N PHE A 707 -3.84 -29.51 -4.77
CA PHE A 707 -2.55 -30.14 -5.04
C PHE A 707 -2.77 -31.60 -5.47
N LYS A 708 -3.35 -31.83 -6.65
CA LYS A 708 -3.75 -33.18 -7.11
C LYS A 708 -2.57 -34.09 -7.44
N THR A 709 -1.34 -33.62 -7.29
CA THR A 709 -0.12 -34.38 -7.45
C THR A 709 1.00 -33.57 -6.80
N LEU A 710 1.55 -33.95 -5.66
CA LEU A 710 3.01 -33.79 -5.55
C LEU A 710 3.55 -34.84 -6.54
N PRO A 711 4.49 -34.52 -7.45
CA PRO A 711 5.07 -35.58 -8.24
C PRO A 711 5.77 -36.47 -7.23
N LEU A 712 5.18 -37.62 -6.95
CA LEU A 712 5.81 -38.92 -6.78
C LEU A 712 4.75 -39.93 -6.37
N GLY A 713 4.48 -40.83 -7.32
CA GLY A 713 3.46 -41.85 -7.25
C GLY A 713 3.24 -42.50 -8.61
N TYR A 714 4.31 -42.87 -9.32
CA TYR A 714 4.17 -44.02 -10.22
C TYR A 714 3.88 -45.22 -9.31
N GLY A 715 2.73 -45.84 -9.54
CA GLY A 715 2.12 -46.77 -8.59
C GLY A 715 3.05 -47.91 -8.16
N ALA A 716 3.24 -48.04 -6.85
CA ALA A 716 3.31 -49.38 -6.28
C ALA A 716 1.89 -49.92 -6.26
N THR A 717 1.57 -50.73 -7.26
CA THR A 717 0.42 -51.63 -7.25
C THR A 717 0.32 -52.30 -5.89
N LYS A 718 -0.89 -52.28 -5.31
CA LYS A 718 -1.30 -53.23 -4.26
C LYS A 718 -0.82 -54.63 -4.65
N LYS A 719 0.04 -55.21 -3.81
CA LYS A 719 0.08 -56.66 -3.60
C LYS A 719 -0.42 -56.92 -2.19
#